data_AF-A0A4V0HX45-F1
#
_entry.id   AF-A0A4V0HX45-F1
#
_cell.length_a   1.000
_cell.length_b   1.000
_cell.length_c   1.000
_cell.angle_alpha   90.00
_cell.angle_beta   90.00
_cell.angle_gamma   90.00
#
_symmetry.space_group_name_H-M   'P 1'
#
loop_
_entity.id
_entity.type
_entity.pdbx_description
1 polymer ?
#
loop_
_entity_poly.entity_id
_entity_poly.type
_entity_poly.pdbx_seq_one_letter_code
_entity_poly.pdbx_strand_id
1 'polypeptide(L)'
;MADTRHQLTLGIRFRFLLRVAGATGVLAVVTGAALFASAFPSPAQWSADQLRAAAGGHHGAFAKAAAWTLAVGLIAVAAALAVEVLAGLVMVAGRRSAASTSATVGALAALALLAFVNAYSFTHHARFDFTRTRQFTLPPDLAASLRSLRPESPTTIVVLQKHRIFGSLSDDRDSFTRGAEEKVAEKVKDLVDLFREFGPRFNVEVLDTEAFGYRARVAELTAGAPELKAAIEAAPENSILFHANKRVQRLAFNEFLQLDKTASDDANGGRGNLVLLPQGVDNFARRVLAVQERRPKVAVCVVHEWLTTVDTAGRSEYSLAGLKKSLTDSGFDVTDIILKKNWESGQEPDPAAYTIQESKLERLEAELDSARDQHRAAQNDVKIVASLLKAFDDVQTEPFRERGDFYVNLSRAAQIRGWTEVVQAYRSWLGEEGRPISEANEPELRPVLLAGITRQAARAERDVKDADKARAEAEEQVRAAHQDERTVQDRRIADVKAKFSALLSDVDLLVIPRHTVVNAVIERRLPPALHTLGKDQLAVIKDFMKAGKPVLACLGSLSVANGPAPDGTDDLERLVAERGIELGRDTVLFDAETKGFAAIKAGRQLGGGPADIPPLVVVEVGPDARNAKPNPVGSALRLTGRAVDQKLENRLGAPRPVYLTPGWQDRLPHAAEFVFTAPDAWNEERPFIRGDARGRPTYTPRYEPTLDTEPKWGTRQAERKGPFPVGVAVESRVPAAWFDDGYDTGSAAAGVLLPLDGVLAAGLTAAATKLERPTQRLVVFGSGHLFTGAKLEPAQEKLLVHSVNWLTGRTDRLPHADLPPWEFPRVAMTDREFHLWRYGTAIGLPLVAAYLGLMATMLRRMR
;
A
#
# COMPACT_ATOMS: atom_id res chain seq x y z
N MET A 1 -59.15 75.51 -16.32
CA MET A 1 -59.79 74.25 -16.75
C MET A 1 -59.49 74.03 -18.22
N ALA A 2 -58.61 73.08 -18.55
CA ALA A 2 -58.57 72.36 -19.84
C ALA A 2 -57.55 71.22 -19.69
N ASP A 3 -57.98 70.15 -19.04
CA ASP A 3 -57.29 68.86 -18.98
C ASP A 3 -57.31 68.26 -20.40
N THR A 4 -56.27 68.53 -21.18
CA THR A 4 -56.05 67.89 -22.48
C THR A 4 -55.41 66.53 -22.24
N ARG A 5 -56.21 65.58 -21.71
CA ARG A 5 -55.88 64.17 -21.82
C ARG A 5 -55.90 63.82 -23.29
N HIS A 6 -54.72 63.78 -23.90
CA HIS A 6 -54.50 63.19 -25.20
C HIS A 6 -55.10 61.79 -25.19
N GLN A 7 -56.30 61.65 -25.75
CA GLN A 7 -56.76 60.38 -26.28
C GLN A 7 -55.70 59.96 -27.30
N LEU A 8 -54.92 58.93 -26.96
CA LEU A 8 -54.10 58.19 -27.91
C LEU A 8 -54.96 57.91 -29.14
N THR A 9 -54.73 58.63 -30.22
CA THR A 9 -55.43 58.39 -31.48
C THR A 9 -55.20 56.93 -31.87
N LEU A 10 -56.24 56.28 -32.39
CA LEU A 10 -56.21 54.89 -32.86
C LEU A 10 -54.95 54.57 -33.69
N GLY A 11 -54.46 55.55 -34.46
CA GLY A 11 -53.24 55.45 -35.25
C GLY A 11 -51.94 55.22 -34.47
N ILE A 12 -51.77 55.81 -33.28
CA ILE A 12 -50.55 55.59 -32.45
C ILE A 12 -50.55 54.18 -31.87
N ARG A 13 -51.71 53.71 -31.37
CA ARG A 13 -51.87 52.34 -30.87
C ARG A 13 -51.68 51.31 -31.97
N PHE A 14 -52.18 51.60 -33.17
CA PHE A 14 -52.00 50.75 -34.35
C PHE A 14 -50.51 50.66 -34.77
N ARG A 15 -49.80 51.79 -34.88
CA ARG A 15 -48.34 51.78 -35.15
C ARG A 15 -47.55 51.04 -34.08
N PHE A 16 -47.92 51.19 -32.81
CA PHE A 16 -47.28 50.47 -31.72
C PHE A 16 -47.47 48.96 -31.86
N LEU A 17 -48.71 48.48 -32.03
CA LEU A 17 -49.01 47.06 -32.22
C LEU A 17 -48.25 46.49 -33.43
N LEU A 18 -48.09 47.30 -34.47
CA LEU A 18 -47.36 46.90 -35.66
C LEU A 18 -45.84 46.83 -35.45
N ARG A 19 -45.25 47.75 -34.68
CA ARG A 19 -43.83 47.67 -34.29
C ARG A 19 -43.56 46.49 -33.38
N VAL A 20 -44.48 46.19 -32.47
CA VAL A 20 -44.44 44.97 -31.66
C VAL A 20 -44.50 43.76 -32.58
N ALA A 21 -45.47 43.68 -33.50
CA ALA A 21 -45.57 42.59 -34.47
C ALA A 21 -44.32 42.43 -35.34
N GLY A 22 -43.71 43.53 -35.78
CA GLY A 22 -42.45 43.54 -36.53
C GLY A 22 -41.27 43.03 -35.71
N ALA A 23 -41.12 43.49 -34.46
CA ALA A 23 -40.09 43.01 -33.55
C ALA A 23 -40.25 41.52 -33.22
N THR A 24 -41.49 41.07 -32.99
CA THR A 24 -41.82 39.65 -32.82
C THR A 24 -41.53 38.86 -34.09
N GLY A 25 -41.78 39.46 -35.26
CA GLY A 25 -41.41 38.91 -36.56
C GLY A 25 -39.90 38.68 -36.70
N VAL A 26 -39.07 39.67 -36.35
CA VAL A 26 -37.60 39.54 -36.38
C VAL A 26 -37.16 38.42 -35.44
N LEU A 27 -37.71 38.36 -34.23
CA LEU A 27 -37.42 37.29 -33.28
C LEU A 27 -37.80 35.91 -33.85
N ALA A 28 -38.96 35.80 -34.51
CA ALA A 28 -39.41 34.59 -35.16
C ALA A 28 -38.53 34.20 -36.37
N VAL A 29 -38.03 35.16 -37.16
CA VAL A 29 -37.06 34.90 -38.24
C VAL A 29 -35.78 34.31 -37.69
N VAL A 30 -35.18 34.94 -36.68
CA VAL A 30 -33.89 34.46 -36.18
C VAL A 30 -34.04 33.13 -35.45
N THR A 31 -35.12 32.95 -34.68
CA THR A 31 -35.44 31.68 -34.02
C THR A 31 -35.72 30.59 -35.06
N GLY A 32 -36.55 30.87 -36.07
CA GLY A 32 -36.85 29.95 -37.16
C GLY A 32 -35.60 29.56 -37.95
N ALA A 33 -34.70 30.52 -38.22
CA ALA A 33 -33.43 30.27 -38.90
C ALA A 33 -32.50 29.38 -38.06
N ALA A 34 -32.38 29.61 -36.75
CA ALA A 34 -31.58 28.76 -35.86
C ALA A 34 -32.17 27.34 -35.75
N LEU A 35 -33.50 27.22 -35.66
CA LEU A 35 -34.16 25.91 -35.66
C LEU A 35 -33.96 25.21 -37.01
N PHE A 36 -34.01 25.94 -38.12
CA PHE A 36 -33.77 25.38 -39.45
C PHE A 36 -32.30 24.94 -39.62
N ALA A 37 -31.34 25.72 -39.09
CA ALA A 37 -29.92 25.37 -39.03
C ALA A 37 -29.66 24.06 -38.28
N SER A 38 -30.40 23.81 -37.19
CA SER A 38 -30.24 22.56 -36.44
C SER A 38 -30.81 21.34 -37.16
N ALA A 39 -31.77 21.52 -38.07
CA ALA A 39 -32.26 20.47 -38.95
C ALA A 39 -31.38 20.29 -40.20
N PHE A 40 -30.77 21.37 -40.69
CA PHE A 40 -29.93 21.42 -41.89
C PHE A 40 -28.63 22.20 -41.61
N PRO A 41 -27.60 21.53 -41.05
CA PRO A 41 -26.40 22.18 -40.53
C PRO A 41 -25.53 22.85 -41.60
N SER A 42 -25.60 22.38 -42.85
CA SER A 42 -24.78 22.92 -43.93
C SER A 42 -25.49 24.10 -44.62
N PRO A 43 -24.87 25.28 -44.74
CA PRO A 43 -25.44 26.40 -45.48
C PRO A 43 -25.78 26.08 -46.94
N ALA A 44 -25.09 25.10 -47.54
CA ALA A 44 -25.38 24.63 -48.90
C ALA A 44 -26.77 23.96 -49.02
N GLN A 45 -27.36 23.53 -47.90
CA GLN A 45 -28.70 22.94 -47.86
C GLN A 45 -29.81 23.99 -47.78
N TRP A 46 -29.48 25.28 -47.63
CA TRP A 46 -30.47 26.35 -47.46
C TRP A 46 -30.97 26.87 -48.81
N SER A 47 -31.81 26.07 -49.47
CA SER A 47 -32.50 26.47 -50.69
C SER A 47 -33.99 26.73 -50.45
N ALA A 48 -34.63 27.49 -51.34
CA ALA A 48 -36.07 27.72 -51.31
C ALA A 48 -36.85 26.39 -51.41
N ASP A 49 -36.33 25.43 -52.18
CA ASP A 49 -36.95 24.12 -52.33
C ASP A 49 -36.83 23.27 -51.07
N GLN A 50 -35.69 23.34 -50.37
CA GLN A 50 -35.51 22.69 -49.09
C GLN A 50 -36.44 23.26 -48.02
N LEU A 51 -36.63 24.59 -48.01
CA LEU A 51 -37.58 25.26 -47.10
C LEU A 51 -39.03 24.81 -47.38
N ARG A 52 -39.42 24.72 -48.65
CA ARG A 52 -40.76 24.22 -49.06
C ARG A 52 -40.95 22.75 -48.70
N ALA A 53 -39.95 21.90 -48.96
CA ALA A 53 -39.98 20.49 -48.62
C ALA A 53 -40.14 20.28 -47.10
N ALA A 54 -39.38 21.03 -46.31
CA ALA A 54 -39.49 21.06 -44.85
C ALA A 54 -40.88 21.56 -44.39
N ALA A 55 -41.39 22.67 -44.94
CA ALA A 55 -42.73 23.18 -44.63
C ALA A 55 -43.86 22.21 -45.00
N GLY A 56 -43.64 21.38 -46.03
CA GLY A 56 -44.51 20.27 -46.44
C GLY A 56 -44.45 19.06 -45.51
N GLY A 57 -43.48 18.98 -44.59
CA GLY A 57 -43.33 17.89 -43.62
C GLY A 57 -42.44 16.73 -44.05
N HIS A 58 -41.78 16.82 -45.21
CA HIS A 58 -40.93 15.75 -45.77
C HIS A 58 -39.70 15.42 -44.92
N HIS A 59 -39.33 16.32 -44.00
CA HIS A 59 -38.20 16.16 -43.07
C HIS A 59 -38.66 16.10 -41.60
N GLY A 60 -39.92 15.71 -41.37
CA GLY A 60 -40.52 15.56 -40.04
C GLY A 60 -41.13 16.85 -39.48
N ALA A 61 -41.88 16.69 -38.39
CA ALA A 61 -42.66 17.77 -37.78
C ALA A 61 -41.81 18.95 -37.27
N PHE A 62 -40.58 18.67 -36.85
CA PHE A 62 -39.67 19.71 -36.36
C PHE A 62 -39.17 20.64 -37.47
N ALA A 63 -38.67 20.07 -38.58
CA ALA A 63 -38.23 20.86 -39.73
C ALA A 63 -39.39 21.68 -40.32
N LYS A 64 -40.61 21.11 -40.28
CA LYS A 64 -41.85 21.82 -40.61
C LYS A 64 -42.09 23.02 -39.71
N ALA A 65 -42.06 22.84 -38.39
CA ALA A 65 -42.23 23.93 -37.44
C ALA A 65 -41.15 25.03 -37.61
N ALA A 66 -39.88 24.65 -37.82
CA ALA A 66 -38.79 25.58 -38.07
C ALA A 66 -39.02 26.42 -39.35
N ALA A 67 -39.39 25.78 -40.45
CA ALA A 67 -39.68 26.44 -41.72
C ALA A 67 -40.88 27.40 -41.63
N TRP A 68 -41.96 26.99 -40.96
CA TRP A 68 -43.13 27.85 -40.75
C TRP A 68 -42.83 29.04 -39.83
N THR A 69 -42.06 28.83 -38.75
CA THR A 69 -41.66 29.92 -37.84
C THR A 69 -40.81 30.96 -38.58
N LEU A 70 -39.88 30.51 -39.43
CA LEU A 70 -39.06 31.38 -40.28
C LEU A 70 -39.92 32.15 -41.31
N ALA A 71 -40.82 31.46 -42.00
CA ALA A 71 -41.68 32.06 -43.02
C ALA A 71 -42.67 33.09 -42.45
N VAL A 72 -43.35 32.76 -41.35
CA VAL A 72 -44.28 33.67 -40.67
C VAL A 72 -43.54 34.88 -40.11
N GLY A 73 -42.34 34.68 -39.55
CA GLY A 73 -41.48 35.77 -39.12
C GLY A 73 -41.14 36.73 -40.27
N LEU A 74 -40.73 36.21 -41.43
CA LEU A 74 -40.38 37.03 -42.60
C LEU A 74 -41.59 37.84 -43.09
N ILE A 75 -42.78 37.25 -43.11
CA ILE A 75 -44.03 37.94 -43.48
C ILE A 75 -44.35 39.07 -42.49
N ALA A 76 -44.23 38.82 -41.18
CA ALA A 76 -44.49 39.83 -40.15
C ALA A 76 -43.50 41.01 -40.24
N VAL A 77 -42.22 40.73 -40.49
CA VAL A 77 -41.19 41.77 -40.72
C VAL A 77 -41.49 42.57 -41.99
N ALA A 78 -41.81 41.90 -43.10
CA ALA A 78 -42.14 42.55 -44.36
C ALA A 78 -43.39 43.44 -44.23
N ALA A 79 -44.43 42.98 -43.54
CA ALA A 79 -45.64 43.76 -43.27
C ALA A 79 -45.36 44.99 -42.40
N ALA A 80 -44.55 44.84 -41.34
CA ALA A 80 -44.16 45.96 -40.48
C ALA A 80 -43.29 46.99 -41.23
N LEU A 81 -42.33 46.54 -42.04
CA LEU A 81 -41.50 47.41 -42.88
C LEU A 81 -42.32 48.14 -43.94
N ALA A 82 -43.23 47.45 -44.64
CA ALA A 82 -44.07 48.07 -45.67
C ALA A 82 -44.89 49.23 -45.11
N VAL A 83 -45.42 49.08 -43.89
CA VAL A 83 -46.20 50.14 -43.24
C VAL A 83 -45.31 51.24 -42.66
N GLU A 84 -44.11 50.95 -42.14
CA GLU A 84 -43.13 51.99 -41.75
C GLU A 84 -42.64 52.80 -42.96
N VAL A 85 -42.45 52.16 -44.12
CA VAL A 85 -42.09 52.82 -45.38
C VAL A 85 -43.25 53.70 -45.87
N LEU A 86 -44.49 53.19 -45.87
CA LEU A 86 -45.68 54.01 -46.17
C LEU A 86 -45.84 55.19 -45.19
N ALA A 87 -45.58 54.95 -43.91
CA ALA A 87 -45.63 55.95 -42.85
C ALA A 87 -44.55 57.04 -42.99
N GLY A 88 -43.33 56.64 -43.39
CA GLY A 88 -42.21 57.55 -43.63
C GLY A 88 -42.39 58.40 -44.89
N LEU A 89 -43.06 57.86 -45.92
CA LEU A 89 -43.41 58.60 -47.14
C LEU A 89 -44.52 59.65 -46.94
N VAL A 90 -45.34 59.54 -45.90
CA VAL A 90 -46.51 60.43 -45.65
C VAL A 90 -46.24 61.52 -44.60
N MET A 91 -45.13 61.48 -43.87
CA MET A 91 -44.80 62.52 -42.87
C MET A 91 -43.33 62.94 -42.91
N VAL A 92 -43.03 64.00 -43.68
CA VAL A 92 -41.85 64.84 -43.45
C VAL A 92 -42.27 66.01 -42.55
N ALA A 93 -42.01 65.89 -41.25
CA ALA A 93 -41.70 66.99 -40.33
C ALA A 93 -41.80 66.51 -38.87
N GLY A 94 -40.87 66.99 -38.02
CA GLY A 94 -41.23 67.28 -36.63
C GLY A 94 -40.53 66.48 -35.53
N ARG A 95 -39.26 66.82 -35.30
CA ARG A 95 -38.60 67.09 -34.00
C ARG A 95 -38.71 66.10 -32.82
N ARG A 96 -37.50 65.80 -32.33
CA ARG A 96 -37.00 65.75 -30.93
C ARG A 96 -37.62 64.70 -30.00
N SER A 97 -36.73 63.85 -29.48
CA SER A 97 -36.75 63.59 -28.03
C SER A 97 -35.34 63.72 -27.46
N ALA A 98 -35.16 64.79 -26.69
CA ALA A 98 -34.18 64.88 -25.63
C ALA A 98 -34.54 63.79 -24.60
N ALA A 99 -33.96 62.61 -24.77
CA ALA A 99 -34.07 61.50 -23.82
C ALA A 99 -32.69 61.03 -23.34
N SER A 100 -31.69 61.93 -23.35
CA SER A 100 -30.30 61.55 -23.11
C SER A 100 -29.80 61.84 -21.69
N THR A 101 -30.56 62.52 -20.81
CA THR A 101 -30.09 62.81 -19.45
C THR A 101 -30.72 61.90 -18.41
N SER A 102 -32.04 61.71 -18.40
CA SER A 102 -32.70 60.80 -17.45
C SER A 102 -32.39 59.32 -17.73
N ALA A 103 -32.22 58.95 -19.01
CA ALA A 103 -31.80 57.61 -19.38
C ALA A 103 -30.35 57.33 -18.95
N THR A 104 -29.46 58.32 -19.07
CA THR A 104 -28.05 58.21 -18.68
C THR A 104 -27.89 58.20 -17.16
N VAL A 105 -28.63 59.04 -16.43
CA VAL A 105 -28.68 59.00 -14.95
C VAL A 105 -29.28 57.68 -14.45
N GLY A 106 -30.33 57.18 -15.09
CA GLY A 106 -30.90 55.87 -14.78
C GLY A 106 -29.93 54.71 -15.04
N ALA A 107 -29.16 54.78 -16.13
CA ALA A 107 -28.12 53.81 -16.45
C ALA A 107 -26.96 53.85 -15.45
N LEU A 108 -26.50 55.05 -15.05
CA LEU A 108 -25.46 55.24 -14.04
C LEU A 108 -25.92 54.75 -12.66
N ALA A 109 -27.15 55.05 -12.26
CA ALA A 109 -27.72 54.55 -11.01
C ALA A 109 -27.84 53.01 -11.01
N ALA A 110 -28.25 52.42 -12.13
CA ALA A 110 -28.30 50.96 -12.27
C ALA A 110 -26.90 50.33 -12.19
N LEU A 111 -25.88 50.93 -12.81
CA LEU A 111 -24.49 50.49 -12.71
C LEU A 111 -23.94 50.60 -11.28
N ALA A 112 -24.23 51.71 -10.59
CA ALA A 112 -23.83 51.92 -9.20
C ALA A 112 -24.50 50.89 -8.27
N LEU A 113 -25.78 50.62 -8.48
CA LEU A 113 -26.53 49.64 -7.69
C LEU A 113 -26.06 48.20 -7.98
N LEU A 114 -25.71 47.89 -9.24
CA LEU A 114 -25.09 46.62 -9.61
C LEU A 114 -23.72 46.45 -8.93
N ALA A 115 -22.89 47.49 -8.92
CA ALA A 115 -21.58 47.47 -8.26
C ALA A 115 -21.73 47.28 -6.74
N PHE A 116 -22.67 48.00 -6.11
CA PHE A 116 -22.95 47.88 -4.68
C PHE A 116 -23.49 46.49 -4.31
N VAL A 117 -24.49 45.98 -5.06
CA VAL A 117 -25.06 44.64 -4.82
C VAL A 117 -23.99 43.57 -5.00
N ASN A 118 -23.13 43.67 -6.01
CA ASN A 118 -22.01 42.73 -6.17
C ASN A 118 -21.04 42.81 -4.98
N ALA A 119 -20.58 44.00 -4.60
CA ALA A 119 -19.66 44.17 -3.47
C ALA A 119 -20.25 43.66 -2.14
N TYR A 120 -21.53 43.95 -1.88
CA TYR A 120 -22.25 43.44 -0.72
C TYR A 120 -22.41 41.91 -0.78
N SER A 121 -22.76 41.37 -1.94
CA SER A 121 -22.91 39.92 -2.15
C SER A 121 -21.58 39.17 -1.96
N PHE A 122 -20.43 39.76 -2.31
CA PHE A 122 -19.13 39.13 -2.08
C PHE A 122 -18.73 39.11 -0.59
N THR A 123 -19.18 40.09 0.19
CA THR A 123 -18.85 40.19 1.62
C THR A 123 -19.86 39.46 2.53
N HIS A 124 -21.11 39.33 2.10
CA HIS A 124 -22.23 38.76 2.87
C HIS A 124 -22.90 37.62 2.09
N HIS A 125 -22.13 36.66 1.61
CA HIS A 125 -22.67 35.52 0.89
C HIS A 125 -23.24 34.48 1.87
N ALA A 126 -24.39 33.90 1.52
CA ALA A 126 -24.90 32.69 2.11
C ALA A 126 -24.82 31.58 1.06
N ARG A 127 -24.21 30.44 1.41
CA ARG A 127 -24.20 29.27 0.54
C ARG A 127 -25.44 28.43 0.79
N PHE A 128 -26.14 28.14 -0.30
CA PHE A 128 -27.27 27.23 -0.30
C PHE A 128 -26.94 26.04 -1.19
N ASP A 129 -26.98 24.85 -0.62
CA ASP A 129 -26.81 23.61 -1.36
C ASP A 129 -28.18 23.11 -1.83
N PHE A 130 -28.46 23.30 -3.11
CA PHE A 130 -29.69 22.84 -3.76
C PHE A 130 -29.57 21.44 -4.36
N THR A 131 -28.44 20.74 -4.14
CA THR A 131 -28.32 19.36 -4.59
C THR A 131 -29.21 18.46 -3.75
N ARG A 132 -29.87 17.49 -4.40
CA ARG A 132 -30.79 16.56 -3.72
C ARG A 132 -30.12 15.79 -2.57
N THR A 133 -28.82 15.53 -2.70
CA THR A 133 -28.02 14.77 -1.73
C THR A 133 -27.12 15.65 -0.87
N ARG A 134 -27.28 16.98 -0.91
CA ARG A 134 -26.44 17.93 -0.16
C ARG A 134 -24.92 17.71 -0.31
N GLN A 135 -24.46 17.54 -1.55
CA GLN A 135 -23.06 17.21 -1.89
C GLN A 135 -22.04 18.27 -1.48
N PHE A 136 -22.48 19.52 -1.33
CA PHE A 136 -21.66 20.67 -0.97
C PHE A 136 -21.92 21.14 0.47
N THR A 137 -22.57 20.31 1.28
CA THR A 137 -22.80 20.56 2.70
C THR A 137 -22.12 19.47 3.52
N LEU A 138 -21.30 19.87 4.50
CA LEU A 138 -20.66 18.91 5.38
C LEU A 138 -21.68 18.22 6.29
N PRO A 139 -21.48 16.93 6.60
CA PRO A 139 -22.26 16.25 7.63
C PRO A 139 -22.23 17.04 8.94
N PRO A 140 -23.36 17.15 9.67
CA PRO A 140 -23.47 17.99 10.85
C PRO A 140 -22.49 17.58 11.95
N ASP A 141 -22.28 16.28 12.14
CA ASP A 141 -21.34 15.73 13.14
C ASP A 141 -19.89 16.12 12.79
N LEU A 142 -19.54 16.02 11.51
CA LEU A 142 -18.22 16.41 11.01
C LEU A 142 -17.96 17.91 11.19
N ALA A 143 -18.96 18.73 10.86
CA ALA A 143 -18.90 20.17 11.09
C ALA A 143 -18.73 20.50 12.58
N ALA A 144 -19.37 19.74 13.48
CA ALA A 144 -19.19 19.91 14.92
C ALA A 144 -17.77 19.53 15.37
N SER A 145 -17.20 18.42 14.87
CA SER A 145 -15.82 18.01 15.16
C SER A 145 -14.80 19.01 14.63
N LEU A 146 -14.98 19.56 13.43
CA LEU A 146 -14.06 20.56 12.89
C LEU A 146 -14.10 21.88 13.67
N ARG A 147 -15.26 22.26 14.22
CA ARG A 147 -15.39 23.45 15.09
C ARG A 147 -14.67 23.30 16.43
N SER A 148 -14.45 22.08 16.92
CA SER A 148 -13.76 21.84 18.19
C SER A 148 -12.24 22.01 18.11
N LEU A 149 -11.68 22.12 16.90
CA LEU A 149 -10.26 22.39 16.70
C LEU A 149 -9.86 23.74 17.31
N ARG A 150 -8.74 23.75 18.03
CA ARG A 150 -8.24 24.93 18.74
C ARG A 150 -7.96 26.06 17.75
N PRO A 151 -8.43 27.30 18.01
CA PRO A 151 -8.19 28.46 17.14
C PRO A 151 -6.70 28.82 16.97
N GLU A 152 -5.87 28.43 17.95
CA GLU A 152 -4.48 28.85 18.09
C GLU A 152 -3.50 28.04 17.22
N SER A 153 -3.96 26.99 16.55
CA SER A 153 -3.13 26.09 15.72
C SER A 153 -3.70 26.03 14.29
N PRO A 154 -3.34 26.96 13.39
CA PRO A 154 -3.77 26.89 12.00
C PRO A 154 -3.25 25.60 11.35
N THR A 155 -4.07 24.97 10.53
CA THR A 155 -3.70 23.75 9.79
C THR A 155 -3.34 24.14 8.36
N THR A 156 -2.10 23.86 7.97
CA THR A 156 -1.65 24.04 6.59
C THR A 156 -1.86 22.74 5.84
N ILE A 157 -2.66 22.78 4.78
CA ILE A 157 -2.96 21.67 3.90
C ILE A 157 -2.19 21.89 2.60
N VAL A 158 -1.25 21.00 2.32
CA VAL A 158 -0.39 21.07 1.14
C VAL A 158 -0.82 20.00 0.14
N VAL A 159 -1.28 20.41 -1.03
CA VAL A 159 -1.59 19.52 -2.15
C VAL A 159 -0.33 19.36 -2.98
N LEU A 160 0.40 18.26 -2.77
CA LEU A 160 1.66 17.96 -3.44
C LEU A 160 1.41 17.13 -4.71
N GLN A 161 1.73 17.71 -5.86
CA GLN A 161 1.68 17.08 -7.18
C GLN A 161 3.11 16.66 -7.60
N LYS A 162 3.41 15.37 -7.45
CA LYS A 162 4.64 14.71 -7.92
C LYS A 162 4.52 14.15 -9.34
N HIS A 163 3.34 14.24 -9.95
CA HIS A 163 2.97 13.60 -11.21
C HIS A 163 3.15 12.08 -11.20
N ARG A 164 2.92 11.47 -10.04
CA ARG A 164 2.92 10.03 -9.81
C ARG A 164 1.70 9.68 -8.97
N ILE A 165 0.65 9.13 -9.58
CA ILE A 165 -0.58 8.79 -8.84
C ILE A 165 -0.43 7.51 -8.03
N PHE A 166 0.34 6.54 -8.51
CA PHE A 166 0.32 5.17 -7.98
C PHE A 166 1.64 4.72 -7.34
N GLY A 167 2.49 5.67 -6.92
CA GLY A 167 3.76 5.38 -6.27
C GLY A 167 4.66 4.48 -7.11
N SER A 168 4.89 3.25 -6.65
CA SER A 168 5.73 2.23 -7.30
C SER A 168 5.06 1.47 -8.45
N LEU A 169 3.74 1.61 -8.65
CA LEU A 169 2.98 0.76 -9.57
C LEU A 169 3.09 1.19 -11.05
N SER A 170 3.18 2.48 -11.33
CA SER A 170 3.29 3.00 -12.70
C SER A 170 3.87 4.40 -12.69
N ASP A 171 4.92 4.61 -13.49
CA ASP A 171 5.44 5.94 -13.80
C ASP A 171 4.76 6.55 -15.05
N ASP A 172 3.99 5.76 -15.80
CA ASP A 172 3.33 6.20 -17.03
C ASP A 172 2.13 7.12 -16.74
N ARG A 173 2.15 8.30 -17.37
CA ARG A 173 1.12 9.34 -17.24
C ARG A 173 0.25 9.39 -18.50
N ASP A 174 -0.84 8.62 -18.48
CA ASP A 174 -1.86 8.67 -19.54
C ASP A 174 -2.87 9.81 -19.35
N SER A 175 -3.82 9.95 -20.28
CA SER A 175 -4.85 11.01 -20.25
C SER A 175 -5.78 10.91 -19.04
N PHE A 176 -6.09 9.69 -18.57
CA PHE A 176 -6.95 9.49 -17.40
C PHE A 176 -6.22 9.84 -16.12
N THR A 177 -4.94 9.47 -16.02
CA THR A 177 -4.04 9.82 -14.93
C THR A 177 -3.99 11.34 -14.81
N ARG A 178 -3.63 12.07 -15.88
CA ARG A 178 -3.63 13.54 -15.85
C ARG A 178 -4.99 14.14 -15.47
N GLY A 179 -6.09 13.62 -16.06
CA GLY A 179 -7.44 14.08 -15.74
C GLY A 179 -7.81 13.85 -14.27
N ALA A 180 -7.38 12.73 -13.70
CA ALA A 180 -7.55 12.43 -12.27
C ALA A 180 -6.74 13.41 -11.40
N GLU A 181 -5.48 13.70 -11.71
CA GLU A 181 -4.66 14.65 -10.93
C GLU A 181 -5.31 16.03 -10.82
N GLU A 182 -5.72 16.57 -11.96
CA GLU A 182 -6.38 17.87 -12.04
C GLU A 182 -7.69 17.87 -11.26
N LYS A 183 -8.50 16.81 -11.43
CA LYS A 183 -9.80 16.70 -10.78
C LYS A 183 -9.69 16.49 -9.28
N VAL A 184 -8.74 15.68 -8.81
CA VAL A 184 -8.51 15.46 -7.38
C VAL A 184 -8.04 16.75 -6.73
N ALA A 185 -7.11 17.48 -7.35
CA ALA A 185 -6.66 18.78 -6.84
C ALA A 185 -7.80 19.81 -6.76
N GLU A 186 -8.66 19.87 -7.78
CA GLU A 186 -9.89 20.69 -7.78
C GLU A 186 -10.80 20.30 -6.61
N LYS A 187 -11.06 18.99 -6.42
CA LYS A 187 -11.95 18.50 -5.35
C LYS A 187 -11.42 18.74 -3.95
N VAL A 188 -10.11 18.64 -3.75
CA VAL A 188 -9.48 18.99 -2.47
C VAL A 188 -9.63 20.49 -2.20
N LYS A 189 -9.43 21.33 -3.21
CA LYS A 189 -9.62 22.78 -3.09
C LYS A 189 -11.07 23.13 -2.72
N ASP A 190 -12.04 22.56 -3.44
CA ASP A 190 -13.47 22.71 -3.16
C ASP A 190 -13.79 22.32 -1.70
N LEU A 191 -13.27 21.17 -1.25
CA LEU A 191 -13.50 20.66 0.10
C LEU A 191 -12.90 21.57 1.18
N VAL A 192 -11.68 22.08 0.99
CA VAL A 192 -11.10 23.00 1.97
C VAL A 192 -11.77 24.36 1.94
N ASP A 193 -12.26 24.81 0.79
CA ASP A 193 -13.09 26.02 0.71
C ASP A 193 -14.41 25.87 1.49
N LEU A 194 -14.93 24.65 1.67
CA LEU A 194 -16.02 24.38 2.64
C LEU A 194 -15.53 24.50 4.09
N PHE A 195 -14.30 24.06 4.40
CA PHE A 195 -13.75 24.16 5.76
C PHE A 195 -13.48 25.62 6.17
N ARG A 196 -13.21 26.51 5.22
CA ARG A 196 -13.03 27.95 5.46
C ARG A 196 -14.28 28.63 6.01
N GLU A 197 -15.46 28.04 5.87
CA GLU A 197 -16.70 28.53 6.49
C GLU A 197 -16.62 28.52 8.03
N PHE A 198 -15.72 27.72 8.61
CA PHE A 198 -15.47 27.69 10.06
C PHE A 198 -14.36 28.65 10.53
N GLY A 199 -13.79 29.46 9.61
CA GLY A 199 -12.81 30.51 9.88
C GLY A 199 -11.53 30.41 9.03
N PRO A 200 -10.64 31.42 9.08
CA PRO A 200 -9.40 31.48 8.29
C PRO A 200 -8.30 30.51 8.79
N ARG A 201 -8.67 29.40 9.44
CA ARG A 201 -7.75 28.47 10.13
C ARG A 201 -7.12 27.43 9.20
N PHE A 202 -7.65 27.31 7.98
CA PHE A 202 -7.21 26.32 6.98
C PHE A 202 -6.57 27.03 5.80
N ASN A 203 -5.26 26.82 5.65
CA ASN A 203 -4.49 27.33 4.52
C ASN A 203 -4.28 26.20 3.52
N VAL A 204 -4.53 26.45 2.23
CA VAL A 204 -4.28 25.49 1.16
C VAL A 204 -3.18 26.01 0.29
N GLU A 205 -2.15 25.20 0.12
CA GLU A 205 -1.05 25.48 -0.78
C GLU A 205 -0.93 24.33 -1.77
N VAL A 206 -0.91 24.65 -3.06
CA VAL A 206 -0.67 23.64 -4.11
C VAL A 206 0.79 23.72 -4.48
N LEU A 207 1.51 22.61 -4.28
CA LEU A 207 2.89 22.44 -4.66
C LEU A 207 2.98 21.49 -5.84
N ASP A 208 3.25 22.05 -7.00
CA ASP A 208 3.53 21.31 -8.20
C ASP A 208 5.05 21.20 -8.39
N THR A 209 5.56 19.98 -8.50
CA THR A 209 6.99 19.69 -8.67
C THR A 209 7.54 20.09 -10.05
N GLU A 210 6.68 20.16 -11.07
CA GLU A 210 7.01 20.62 -12.43
C GLU A 210 6.84 22.15 -12.59
N ALA A 211 6.18 22.82 -11.64
CA ALA A 211 5.94 24.25 -11.71
C ALA A 211 7.21 25.11 -11.51
N PHE A 212 7.29 26.19 -12.27
CA PHE A 212 8.33 27.20 -12.12
C PHE A 212 8.27 27.83 -10.71
N GLY A 213 9.39 27.82 -10.00
CA GLY A 213 9.48 28.35 -8.63
C GLY A 213 9.19 27.34 -7.52
N TYR A 214 8.96 26.05 -7.81
CA TYR A 214 8.72 25.00 -6.81
C TYR A 214 9.69 25.04 -5.63
N ARG A 215 11.01 25.07 -5.89
CA ARG A 215 12.03 25.09 -4.83
C ARG A 215 11.93 26.31 -3.92
N ALA A 216 11.62 27.48 -4.50
CA ALA A 216 11.44 28.71 -3.74
C ALA A 216 10.19 28.63 -2.87
N ARG A 217 9.09 28.11 -3.41
CA ARG A 217 7.82 27.95 -2.67
C ARG A 217 7.95 26.93 -1.53
N VAL A 218 8.64 25.82 -1.76
CA VAL A 218 8.96 24.83 -0.70
C VAL A 218 9.79 25.47 0.40
N ALA A 219 10.84 26.23 0.04
CA ALA A 219 11.68 26.91 1.03
C ALA A 219 10.90 27.92 1.87
N GLU A 220 10.04 28.71 1.23
CA GLU A 220 9.14 29.67 1.91
C GLU A 220 8.17 28.97 2.86
N LEU A 221 7.50 27.91 2.38
CA LEU A 221 6.51 27.16 3.16
C LEU A 221 7.12 26.39 4.33
N THR A 222 8.37 25.95 4.20
CA THR A 222 9.04 25.07 5.18
C THR A 222 10.05 25.77 6.08
N ALA A 223 10.23 27.09 5.94
CA ALA A 223 11.22 27.86 6.71
C ALA A 223 11.11 27.68 8.24
N GLY A 224 9.90 27.45 8.77
CA GLY A 224 9.64 27.18 10.18
C GLY A 224 9.14 25.76 10.51
N ALA A 225 9.17 24.85 9.54
CA ALA A 225 8.54 23.52 9.63
C ALA A 225 9.42 22.43 8.99
N PRO A 226 10.53 22.01 9.63
CA PRO A 226 11.42 20.99 9.09
C PRO A 226 10.72 19.64 8.90
N GLU A 227 9.71 19.32 9.73
CA GLU A 227 8.93 18.09 9.60
C GLU A 227 8.09 18.08 8.32
N LEU A 228 7.58 19.24 7.90
CA LEU A 228 6.86 19.39 6.62
C LEU A 228 7.80 19.22 5.43
N LYS A 229 9.01 19.78 5.51
CA LYS A 229 10.04 19.57 4.48
C LYS A 229 10.36 18.09 4.32
N ALA A 230 10.63 17.39 5.43
CA ALA A 230 10.90 15.96 5.41
C ALA A 230 9.74 15.16 4.82
N ALA A 231 8.49 15.52 5.14
CA ALA A 231 7.31 14.86 4.58
C ALA A 231 7.13 15.10 3.06
N ILE A 232 7.42 16.31 2.57
CA ILE A 232 7.39 16.64 1.13
C ILE A 232 8.45 15.82 0.38
N GLU A 233 9.67 15.76 0.92
CA GLU A 233 10.78 15.02 0.31
C GLU A 233 10.50 13.51 0.31
N ALA A 234 10.01 12.95 1.43
CA ALA A 234 9.73 11.53 1.61
C ALA A 234 8.43 11.03 0.93
N ALA A 235 7.58 11.90 0.38
CA ALA A 235 6.35 11.46 -0.27
C ALA A 235 6.66 10.66 -1.56
N PRO A 236 6.17 9.42 -1.74
CA PRO A 236 6.45 8.64 -2.94
C PRO A 236 5.55 9.00 -4.12
N GLU A 237 4.39 9.62 -3.87
CA GLU A 237 3.31 9.85 -4.84
C GLU A 237 2.56 11.16 -4.56
N ASN A 238 1.60 11.51 -5.43
CA ASN A 238 0.69 12.64 -5.25
C ASN A 238 -0.03 12.54 -3.91
N SER A 239 0.18 13.54 -3.07
CA SER A 239 -0.13 13.47 -1.64
C SER A 239 -0.74 14.76 -1.15
N ILE A 240 -1.66 14.65 -0.21
CA ILE A 240 -2.20 15.75 0.57
C ILE A 240 -1.52 15.68 1.94
N LEU A 241 -0.76 16.70 2.30
CA LEU A 241 -0.07 16.81 3.58
C LEU A 241 -0.83 17.75 4.51
N PHE A 242 -1.06 17.32 5.74
CA PHE A 242 -1.70 18.11 6.78
C PHE A 242 -0.66 18.45 7.84
N HIS A 243 -0.32 19.72 7.98
CA HIS A 243 0.64 20.20 8.96
C HIS A 243 -0.04 21.02 10.04
N ALA A 244 0.10 20.59 11.29
CA ALA A 244 -0.28 21.35 12.48
C ALA A 244 0.58 20.90 13.67
N ASN A 245 0.92 21.82 14.58
CA ASN A 245 1.64 21.52 15.83
C ASN A 245 2.93 20.69 15.65
N LYS A 246 3.75 21.02 14.63
CA LYS A 246 5.00 20.31 14.29
C LYS A 246 4.81 18.83 13.91
N ARG A 247 3.58 18.41 13.60
CA ARG A 247 3.27 17.07 13.09
C ARG A 247 2.76 17.18 11.67
N VAL A 248 2.99 16.13 10.89
CA VAL A 248 2.55 16.05 9.50
C VAL A 248 1.86 14.71 9.29
N GLN A 249 0.64 14.75 8.78
CA GLN A 249 -0.07 13.59 8.26
C GLN A 249 -0.06 13.63 6.74
N ARG A 250 -0.04 12.44 6.13
CA ARG A 250 -0.12 12.27 4.68
C ARG A 250 -1.36 11.47 4.32
N LEU A 251 -2.01 11.88 3.24
CA LEU A 251 -3.11 11.20 2.58
C LEU A 251 -2.76 11.12 1.09
N ALA A 252 -2.64 9.91 0.53
CA ALA A 252 -2.43 9.77 -0.91
C ALA A 252 -3.68 10.23 -1.67
N PHE A 253 -3.52 10.69 -2.93
CA PHE A 253 -4.68 11.08 -3.75
C PHE A 253 -5.68 9.93 -3.91
N ASN A 254 -5.19 8.69 -4.07
CA ASN A 254 -6.03 7.49 -4.19
C ASN A 254 -6.81 7.15 -2.91
N GLU A 255 -6.35 7.61 -1.73
CA GLU A 255 -7.10 7.45 -0.47
C GLU A 255 -8.26 8.46 -0.35
N PHE A 256 -8.36 9.44 -1.25
CA PHE A 256 -9.45 10.40 -1.32
C PHE A 256 -10.37 10.13 -2.51
N LEU A 257 -9.79 9.98 -3.70
CA LEU A 257 -10.47 9.67 -4.96
C LEU A 257 -9.59 8.70 -5.75
N GLN A 258 -10.06 7.47 -5.92
CA GLN A 258 -9.32 6.45 -6.63
C GLN A 258 -9.73 6.45 -8.11
N LEU A 259 -8.77 6.51 -9.03
CA LEU A 259 -9.04 6.29 -10.45
C LEU A 259 -9.44 4.84 -10.69
N ASP A 260 -10.46 4.58 -11.51
CA ASP A 260 -10.74 3.25 -12.06
C ASP A 260 -10.56 3.34 -13.58
N LYS A 261 -9.40 2.89 -14.09
CA LYS A 261 -9.09 2.98 -15.52
C LYS A 261 -9.96 2.03 -16.33
N THR A 262 -10.19 0.81 -15.84
CA THR A 262 -11.06 -0.16 -16.50
C THR A 262 -12.48 0.39 -16.66
N ALA A 263 -13.07 0.94 -15.59
CA ALA A 263 -14.37 1.59 -15.68
C ALA A 263 -14.33 2.85 -16.56
N SER A 264 -13.20 3.57 -16.56
CA SER A 264 -13.01 4.75 -17.41
C SER A 264 -13.03 4.40 -18.90
N ASP A 265 -12.38 3.31 -19.30
CA ASP A 265 -12.38 2.83 -20.68
C ASP A 265 -13.75 2.30 -21.12
N ASP A 266 -14.38 1.49 -20.27
CA ASP A 266 -15.69 0.88 -20.53
C ASP A 266 -16.83 1.90 -20.59
N ALA A 267 -16.66 3.05 -19.91
CA ALA A 267 -17.67 4.08 -19.83
C ALA A 267 -18.08 4.61 -21.22
N ASN A 268 -19.34 5.08 -21.29
CA ASN A 268 -19.93 5.64 -22.51
C ASN A 268 -19.92 4.66 -23.71
N GLY A 269 -20.10 3.36 -23.45
CA GLY A 269 -20.10 2.31 -24.46
C GLY A 269 -18.73 2.09 -25.11
N GLY A 270 -17.66 2.13 -24.31
CA GLY A 270 -16.28 1.96 -24.78
C GLY A 270 -15.65 3.20 -25.42
N ARG A 271 -16.28 4.38 -25.29
CA ARG A 271 -15.76 5.66 -25.83
C ARG A 271 -14.87 6.41 -24.83
N GLY A 272 -14.72 5.89 -23.61
CA GLY A 272 -13.96 6.51 -22.55
C GLY A 272 -14.70 7.62 -21.80
N ASN A 273 -14.65 7.61 -20.48
CA ASN A 273 -15.00 8.71 -19.60
C ASN A 273 -14.12 8.67 -18.34
N LEU A 274 -13.76 9.80 -17.74
CA LEU A 274 -13.01 9.75 -16.48
C LEU A 274 -13.93 9.29 -15.34
N VAL A 275 -13.61 8.14 -14.76
CA VAL A 275 -14.32 7.53 -13.62
C VAL A 275 -13.42 7.54 -12.39
N LEU A 276 -13.86 8.21 -11.32
CA LEU A 276 -13.20 8.25 -10.03
C LEU A 276 -14.11 7.66 -8.96
N LEU A 277 -13.59 6.79 -8.11
CA LEU A 277 -14.26 6.19 -6.98
C LEU A 277 -14.01 7.05 -5.72
N PRO A 278 -15.05 7.72 -5.18
CA PRO A 278 -14.91 8.48 -3.95
C PRO A 278 -14.61 7.55 -2.76
N GLN A 279 -13.60 7.89 -1.96
CA GLN A 279 -13.24 7.16 -0.74
C GLN A 279 -13.89 7.75 0.52
N GLY A 280 -14.78 8.74 0.35
CA GLY A 280 -15.49 9.39 1.46
C GLY A 280 -14.76 10.62 2.01
N VAL A 281 -15.54 11.63 2.41
CA VAL A 281 -15.03 12.91 2.95
C VAL A 281 -14.50 12.73 4.38
N ASP A 282 -15.03 11.75 5.11
CA ASP A 282 -14.65 11.45 6.48
C ASP A 282 -13.17 11.12 6.61
N ASN A 283 -12.56 10.45 5.62
CA ASN A 283 -11.14 10.12 5.62
C ASN A 283 -10.29 11.39 5.64
N PHE A 284 -10.59 12.34 4.75
CA PHE A 284 -9.91 13.62 4.69
C PHE A 284 -10.03 14.40 6.00
N ALA A 285 -11.25 14.50 6.53
CA ALA A 285 -11.50 15.23 7.77
C ALA A 285 -10.88 14.55 9.00
N ARG A 286 -10.90 13.21 9.08
CA ARG A 286 -10.15 12.47 10.10
C ARG A 286 -8.68 12.78 10.01
N ARG A 287 -8.05 12.87 8.83
CA ARG A 287 -6.62 13.24 8.75
C ARG A 287 -6.32 14.63 9.31
N VAL A 288 -7.22 15.59 9.10
CA VAL A 288 -7.13 16.93 9.70
C VAL A 288 -7.21 16.84 11.23
N LEU A 289 -8.14 16.05 11.78
CA LEU A 289 -8.29 15.84 13.22
C LEU A 289 -7.13 15.00 13.83
N ALA A 290 -6.65 14.02 13.06
CA ALA A 290 -5.68 12.98 13.41
C ALA A 290 -4.23 13.40 13.17
N VAL A 291 -3.94 14.67 12.87
CA VAL A 291 -2.57 15.21 12.99
C VAL A 291 -1.98 14.92 14.38
N GLN A 292 -2.83 14.57 15.36
CA GLN A 292 -2.47 14.14 16.71
C GLN A 292 -2.38 12.61 16.93
N GLU A 293 -2.81 11.75 16.00
CA GLU A 293 -2.88 10.30 16.21
C GLU A 293 -1.51 9.60 16.18
N ARG A 294 -1.40 8.53 16.97
CA ARG A 294 -0.23 7.65 17.07
C ARG A 294 -0.16 6.71 15.85
N ARG A 295 1.06 6.41 15.38
CA ARG A 295 1.31 5.33 14.41
C ARG A 295 1.18 3.96 15.11
N PRO A 296 0.38 3.03 14.58
CA PRO A 296 0.28 1.70 15.12
C PRO A 296 1.60 0.98 15.00
N LYS A 297 1.94 0.25 16.06
CA LYS A 297 3.17 -0.49 16.16
C LYS A 297 2.95 -1.94 15.72
N VAL A 298 3.77 -2.41 14.79
CA VAL A 298 3.73 -3.76 14.24
C VAL A 298 4.96 -4.51 14.73
N ALA A 299 4.75 -5.64 15.42
CA ALA A 299 5.83 -6.53 15.80
C ALA A 299 5.97 -7.66 14.78
N VAL A 300 7.20 -7.89 14.31
CA VAL A 300 7.54 -8.98 13.40
C VAL A 300 8.31 -10.03 14.19
N CYS A 301 7.69 -11.19 14.36
CA CYS A 301 8.18 -12.27 15.22
C CYS A 301 8.89 -13.35 14.41
N VAL A 302 10.23 -13.31 14.42
CA VAL A 302 11.08 -14.14 13.55
C VAL A 302 11.97 -15.06 14.38
N VAL A 303 12.37 -16.20 13.84
CA VAL A 303 13.21 -17.14 14.59
C VAL A 303 14.69 -16.75 14.61
N HIS A 304 15.17 -16.00 13.62
CA HIS A 304 16.59 -15.67 13.49
C HIS A 304 16.78 -14.25 12.94
N GLU A 305 17.91 -13.62 13.28
CA GLU A 305 18.34 -12.32 12.73
C GLU A 305 18.25 -12.17 11.21
N TRP A 306 18.48 -13.23 10.42
CA TRP A 306 18.48 -13.13 8.94
C TRP A 306 17.08 -12.93 8.38
N LEU A 307 16.07 -13.29 9.16
CA LEU A 307 14.66 -13.15 8.82
C LEU A 307 14.08 -11.84 9.36
N THR A 308 14.89 -10.99 10.00
CA THR A 308 14.44 -9.70 10.52
C THR A 308 14.22 -8.67 9.42
N THR A 309 13.67 -7.52 9.81
CA THR A 309 13.49 -6.38 8.90
C THR A 309 14.78 -5.60 8.59
N VAL A 310 15.95 -6.07 9.05
CA VAL A 310 17.25 -5.47 8.74
C VAL A 310 17.89 -6.20 7.57
N ASP A 311 18.22 -5.44 6.52
CA ASP A 311 18.93 -6.01 5.37
C ASP A 311 20.39 -6.31 5.73
N THR A 312 20.77 -7.59 5.65
CA THR A 312 22.12 -8.07 5.95
C THR A 312 22.81 -8.47 4.65
N ALA A 313 23.99 -7.92 4.39
CA ALA A 313 24.75 -8.18 3.16
C ALA A 313 24.93 -9.69 2.91
N GLY A 314 24.65 -10.14 1.69
CA GLY A 314 24.72 -11.56 1.30
C GLY A 314 23.52 -12.41 1.74
N ARG A 315 22.52 -11.83 2.45
CA ARG A 315 21.32 -12.54 2.93
C ARG A 315 20.01 -11.78 2.67
N SER A 316 20.04 -10.79 1.79
CA SER A 316 18.91 -9.93 1.42
C SER A 316 17.68 -10.69 0.90
N GLU A 317 17.87 -11.92 0.43
CA GLU A 317 16.81 -12.82 -0.02
C GLU A 317 15.92 -13.36 1.11
N TYR A 318 16.42 -13.40 2.35
CA TYR A 318 15.67 -13.87 3.52
C TYR A 318 15.12 -12.72 4.38
N SER A 319 15.59 -11.50 4.14
CA SER A 319 15.25 -10.34 4.97
C SER A 319 13.79 -9.91 4.77
N LEU A 320 13.22 -9.26 5.78
CA LEU A 320 11.90 -8.61 5.73
C LEU A 320 12.04 -7.09 5.56
N ALA A 321 13.14 -6.63 5.00
CA ALA A 321 13.42 -5.20 4.84
C ALA A 321 12.40 -4.51 3.92
N GLY A 322 11.96 -5.20 2.85
CA GLY A 322 10.88 -4.74 1.99
C GLY A 322 9.56 -4.58 2.74
N LEU A 323 9.19 -5.55 3.59
CA LEU A 323 8.01 -5.47 4.46
C LEU A 323 8.07 -4.24 5.38
N LYS A 324 9.18 -4.03 6.08
CA LYS A 324 9.31 -2.85 6.95
C LYS A 324 9.20 -1.56 6.19
N LYS A 325 9.87 -1.46 5.04
CA LYS A 325 9.81 -0.27 4.20
C LYS A 325 8.36 0.05 3.81
N SER A 326 7.63 -0.91 3.23
CA SER A 326 6.24 -0.70 2.81
C SER A 326 5.30 -0.32 3.96
N LEU A 327 5.48 -0.92 5.15
CA LEU A 327 4.69 -0.59 6.34
C LEU A 327 5.06 0.80 6.91
N THR A 328 6.33 1.15 6.99
CA THR A 328 6.78 2.47 7.43
C THR A 328 6.32 3.57 6.49
N ASP A 329 6.41 3.34 5.18
CA ASP A 329 5.89 4.26 4.16
C ASP A 329 4.37 4.42 4.27
N SER A 330 3.67 3.39 4.76
CA SER A 330 2.22 3.42 5.03
C SER A 330 1.84 3.93 6.43
N GLY A 331 2.80 4.43 7.21
CA GLY A 331 2.56 5.04 8.53
C GLY A 331 2.36 4.03 9.66
N PHE A 332 3.12 2.94 9.64
CA PHE A 332 3.27 1.98 10.73
C PHE A 332 4.70 2.01 11.28
N ASP A 333 4.84 1.79 12.59
CA ASP A 333 6.16 1.65 13.21
C ASP A 333 6.45 0.15 13.37
N VAL A 334 7.57 -0.32 12.83
CA VAL A 334 7.88 -1.77 12.79
C VAL A 334 9.02 -2.09 13.75
N THR A 335 8.81 -3.09 14.60
CA THR A 335 9.81 -3.65 15.50
C THR A 335 9.98 -5.15 15.27
N ASP A 336 11.20 -5.65 15.41
CA ASP A 336 11.48 -7.08 15.35
C ASP A 336 11.53 -7.69 16.74
N ILE A 337 11.05 -8.93 16.86
CA ILE A 337 11.19 -9.76 18.04
C ILE A 337 11.76 -11.11 17.58
N ILE A 338 12.93 -11.47 18.10
CA ILE A 338 13.61 -12.72 17.75
C ILE A 338 13.22 -13.79 18.78
N LEU A 339 12.70 -14.91 18.27
CA LEU A 339 12.02 -15.95 19.06
C LEU A 339 12.91 -17.12 19.48
N LYS A 340 14.14 -17.21 18.96
CA LYS A 340 15.07 -18.32 19.23
C LYS A 340 16.49 -17.81 19.46
N LYS A 341 17.21 -18.45 20.39
CA LYS A 341 18.62 -18.16 20.71
C LYS A 341 19.45 -19.44 20.78
N ASN A 342 20.75 -19.30 21.02
CA ASN A 342 21.69 -20.43 21.21
C ASN A 342 21.72 -21.39 20.02
N TRP A 343 22.03 -20.85 18.84
CA TRP A 343 22.13 -21.59 17.58
C TRP A 343 23.44 -22.40 17.51
N GLU A 344 23.63 -23.35 18.43
CA GLU A 344 24.80 -24.23 18.46
C GLU A 344 24.61 -25.46 17.55
N SER A 345 25.71 -25.95 16.99
CA SER A 345 25.68 -27.08 16.06
C SER A 345 25.15 -28.36 16.72
N GLY A 346 23.97 -28.81 16.33
CA GLY A 346 23.41 -30.11 16.71
C GLY A 346 22.39 -30.08 17.84
N GLN A 347 22.06 -28.92 18.40
CA GLN A 347 20.96 -28.74 19.36
C GLN A 347 19.82 -27.89 18.76
N GLU A 348 18.60 -28.12 19.22
CA GLU A 348 17.47 -27.25 18.86
C GLU A 348 17.63 -25.89 19.55
N PRO A 349 17.41 -24.77 18.82
CA PRO A 349 17.51 -23.44 19.42
C PRO A 349 16.51 -23.23 20.57
N ASP A 350 16.98 -22.61 21.64
CA ASP A 350 16.18 -22.31 22.83
C ASP A 350 15.09 -21.28 22.54
N PRO A 351 13.86 -21.42 23.08
CA PRO A 351 12.86 -20.36 23.07
C PRO A 351 13.38 -19.06 23.68
N ALA A 352 13.10 -17.93 23.03
CA ALA A 352 13.53 -16.60 23.47
C ALA A 352 12.55 -15.50 23.04
N ALA A 353 12.76 -14.28 23.49
CA ALA A 353 12.06 -13.10 22.99
C ALA A 353 12.97 -11.88 23.21
N TYR A 354 13.75 -11.50 22.21
CA TYR A 354 14.70 -10.40 22.32
C TYR A 354 14.66 -9.46 21.12
N THR A 355 15.11 -8.23 21.33
CA THR A 355 15.20 -7.22 20.27
C THR A 355 16.49 -7.36 19.47
N ILE A 356 16.54 -6.76 18.28
CA ILE A 356 17.77 -6.73 17.46
C ILE A 356 18.93 -6.05 18.20
N GLN A 357 18.66 -5.04 19.02
CA GLN A 357 19.72 -4.33 19.74
C GLN A 357 20.37 -5.20 20.80
N GLU A 358 19.60 -6.04 21.49
CA GLU A 358 20.13 -7.04 22.42
C GLU A 358 20.99 -8.07 21.69
N SER A 359 20.52 -8.58 20.56
CA SER A 359 21.28 -9.54 19.73
C SER A 359 22.60 -8.95 19.24
N LYS A 360 22.57 -7.69 18.81
CA LYS A 360 23.76 -6.95 18.40
C LYS A 360 24.73 -6.77 19.58
N LEU A 361 24.22 -6.46 20.77
CA LEU A 361 25.04 -6.32 21.98
C LEU A 361 25.74 -7.64 22.33
N GLU A 362 25.02 -8.77 22.33
CA GLU A 362 25.60 -10.09 22.60
C GLU A 362 26.70 -10.45 21.59
N ARG A 363 26.51 -10.13 20.31
CA ARG A 363 27.54 -10.35 19.29
C ARG A 363 28.79 -9.51 19.55
N LEU A 364 28.64 -8.22 19.85
CA LEU A 364 29.77 -7.33 20.15
C LEU A 364 30.53 -7.79 21.40
N GLU A 365 29.84 -8.33 22.40
CA GLU A 365 30.47 -8.92 23.58
C GLU A 365 31.25 -10.19 23.23
N ALA A 366 30.69 -11.08 22.40
CA ALA A 366 31.39 -12.26 21.93
C ALA A 366 32.63 -11.92 21.07
N GLU A 367 32.54 -10.88 20.24
CA GLU A 367 33.67 -10.34 19.47
C GLU A 367 34.76 -9.77 20.41
N LEU A 368 34.36 -9.05 21.46
CA LEU A 368 35.29 -8.54 22.48
C LEU A 368 35.98 -9.67 23.25
N ASP A 369 35.26 -10.71 23.64
CA ASP A 369 35.85 -11.86 24.33
C ASP A 369 36.81 -12.63 23.42
N SER A 370 36.46 -12.81 22.14
CA SER A 370 37.38 -13.36 21.15
C SER A 370 38.65 -12.50 20.99
N ALA A 371 38.50 -11.18 20.94
CA ALA A 371 39.64 -10.26 20.84
C ALA A 371 40.51 -10.28 22.11
N ARG A 372 39.90 -10.42 23.31
CA ARG A 372 40.63 -10.58 24.58
C ARG A 372 41.42 -11.88 24.62
N ASP A 373 40.84 -12.98 24.14
CA ASP A 373 41.52 -14.27 24.06
C ASP A 373 42.70 -14.24 23.08
N GLN A 374 42.52 -13.62 21.91
CA GLN A 374 43.59 -13.41 20.94
C GLN A 374 44.73 -12.57 21.53
N HIS A 375 44.40 -11.45 22.19
CA HIS A 375 45.39 -10.62 22.85
C HIS A 375 46.14 -11.38 23.96
N ARG A 376 45.44 -12.18 24.77
CA ARG A 376 46.05 -13.02 25.80
C ARG A 376 46.95 -14.10 25.21
N ALA A 377 46.53 -14.73 24.12
CA ALA A 377 47.34 -15.70 23.38
C ALA A 377 48.62 -15.06 22.83
N ALA A 378 48.52 -13.89 22.19
CA ALA A 378 49.67 -13.14 21.67
C ALA A 378 50.65 -12.73 22.79
N GLN A 379 50.14 -12.29 23.96
CA GLN A 379 50.98 -11.98 25.13
C GLN A 379 51.71 -13.21 25.66
N ASN A 380 51.04 -14.38 25.66
CA ASN A 380 51.67 -15.63 26.06
C ASN A 380 52.77 -16.03 25.07
N ASP A 381 52.56 -15.82 23.77
CA ASP A 381 53.59 -16.08 22.76
C ASP A 381 54.83 -15.21 22.96
N VAL A 382 54.69 -13.91 23.25
CA VAL A 382 55.83 -13.05 23.60
C VAL A 382 56.60 -13.59 24.81
N LYS A 383 55.90 -13.99 25.89
CA LYS A 383 56.55 -14.56 27.09
C LYS A 383 57.29 -15.86 26.79
N ILE A 384 56.69 -16.71 25.96
CA ILE A 384 57.27 -18.00 25.58
C ILE A 384 58.51 -17.77 24.70
N VAL A 385 58.46 -16.87 23.72
CA VAL A 385 59.60 -16.55 22.85
C VAL A 385 60.72 -15.86 23.62
N ALA A 386 60.40 -14.98 24.58
CA ALA A 386 61.40 -14.38 25.47
C ALA A 386 62.08 -15.44 26.37
N SER A 387 61.30 -16.38 26.91
CA SER A 387 61.82 -17.51 27.69
C SER A 387 62.68 -18.44 26.83
N LEU A 388 62.31 -18.62 25.56
CA LEU A 388 63.10 -19.35 24.58
C LEU A 388 64.42 -18.64 24.26
N LEU A 389 64.43 -17.32 24.10
CA LEU A 389 65.67 -16.56 23.88
C LEU A 389 66.64 -16.76 25.06
N LYS A 390 66.12 -16.73 26.29
CA LYS A 390 66.92 -17.03 27.48
C LYS A 390 67.43 -18.48 27.49
N ALA A 391 66.56 -19.45 27.25
CA ALA A 391 66.96 -20.86 27.19
C ALA A 391 67.97 -21.13 26.05
N PHE A 392 67.86 -20.40 24.93
CA PHE A 392 68.80 -20.46 23.82
C PHE A 392 70.17 -19.92 24.23
N ASP A 393 70.27 -18.91 25.10
CA ASP A 393 71.54 -18.39 25.63
C ASP A 393 72.12 -19.32 26.71
N ASP A 394 71.28 -19.78 27.64
CA ASP A 394 71.66 -20.67 28.73
C ASP A 394 72.24 -22.00 28.19
N VAL A 395 71.64 -22.58 27.14
CA VAL A 395 72.11 -23.85 26.56
C VAL A 395 73.49 -23.74 25.89
N GLN A 396 73.99 -22.53 25.61
CA GLN A 396 75.28 -22.36 24.92
C GLN A 396 76.48 -22.83 25.75
N THR A 397 76.34 -22.91 27.07
CA THR A 397 77.39 -23.37 27.99
C THR A 397 77.39 -24.88 28.22
N GLU A 398 76.33 -25.58 27.80
CA GLU A 398 76.16 -27.02 27.98
C GLU A 398 76.92 -27.84 26.94
N PRO A 399 77.22 -29.14 27.18
CA PRO A 399 77.86 -30.02 26.20
C PRO A 399 77.07 -30.13 24.87
N PHE A 400 77.76 -30.37 23.75
CA PHE A 400 77.16 -30.42 22.41
C PHE A 400 75.92 -31.32 22.31
N ARG A 401 75.91 -32.46 23.00
CA ARG A 401 74.79 -33.40 23.00
C ARG A 401 73.48 -32.73 23.46
N GLU A 402 73.54 -31.95 24.54
CA GLU A 402 72.38 -31.27 25.10
C GLU A 402 71.92 -30.09 24.24
N ARG A 403 72.88 -29.37 23.62
CA ARG A 403 72.58 -28.32 22.63
C ARG A 403 71.90 -28.89 21.38
N GLY A 404 72.39 -30.02 20.88
CA GLY A 404 71.82 -30.74 19.74
C GLY A 404 70.37 -31.16 19.99
N ASP A 405 70.10 -31.76 21.15
CA ASP A 405 68.75 -32.13 21.57
C ASP A 405 67.83 -30.90 21.70
N PHE A 406 68.35 -29.79 22.22
CA PHE A 406 67.62 -28.52 22.29
C PHE A 406 67.23 -28.00 20.90
N TYR A 407 68.13 -28.00 19.91
CA TYR A 407 67.81 -27.52 18.55
C TYR A 407 66.73 -28.37 17.86
N VAL A 408 66.76 -29.70 18.05
CA VAL A 408 65.73 -30.61 17.53
C VAL A 408 64.38 -30.33 18.19
N ASN A 409 64.37 -30.16 19.51
CA ASN A 409 63.16 -29.84 20.27
C ASN A 409 62.59 -28.47 19.91
N LEU A 410 63.45 -27.47 19.71
CA LEU A 410 63.08 -26.14 19.26
C LEU A 410 62.41 -26.19 17.89
N SER A 411 63.00 -26.90 16.92
CA SER A 411 62.41 -27.05 15.58
C SER A 411 61.02 -27.69 15.64
N ARG A 412 60.86 -28.75 16.44
CA ARG A 412 59.55 -29.41 16.66
C ARG A 412 58.55 -28.47 17.33
N ALA A 413 58.95 -27.77 18.39
CA ALA A 413 58.09 -26.83 19.10
C ALA A 413 57.65 -25.66 18.20
N ALA A 414 58.57 -25.15 17.38
CA ALA A 414 58.31 -24.08 16.41
C ALA A 414 57.30 -24.53 15.33
N GLN A 415 57.36 -25.78 14.87
CA GLN A 415 56.36 -26.33 13.94
C GLN A 415 54.98 -26.47 14.59
N ILE A 416 54.91 -27.02 15.81
CA ILE A 416 53.65 -27.22 16.54
C ILE A 416 52.95 -25.88 16.82
N ARG A 417 53.73 -24.84 17.18
CA ARG A 417 53.21 -23.50 17.49
C ARG A 417 53.09 -22.57 16.27
N GLY A 418 53.48 -23.03 15.08
CA GLY A 418 53.40 -22.21 13.87
C GLY A 418 54.35 -21.00 13.87
N TRP A 419 55.49 -21.07 14.54
CA TRP A 419 56.52 -20.02 14.54
C TRP A 419 57.27 -19.98 13.22
N THR A 420 56.66 -19.35 12.22
CA THR A 420 57.13 -19.39 10.83
C THR A 420 58.55 -18.85 10.65
N GLU A 421 58.96 -17.85 11.42
CA GLU A 421 60.30 -17.24 11.30
C GLU A 421 61.40 -18.21 11.75
N VAL A 422 61.16 -18.97 12.82
CA VAL A 422 62.08 -20.00 13.32
C VAL A 422 62.09 -21.21 12.38
N VAL A 423 60.92 -21.64 11.90
CA VAL A 423 60.80 -22.75 10.95
C VAL A 423 61.50 -22.43 9.63
N GLN A 424 61.32 -21.22 9.11
CA GLN A 424 61.98 -20.78 7.87
C GLN A 424 63.49 -20.68 8.05
N ALA A 425 63.97 -20.11 9.15
CA ALA A 425 65.41 -20.03 9.45
C ALA A 425 66.04 -21.43 9.55
N TYR A 426 65.39 -22.37 10.24
CA TYR A 426 65.86 -23.74 10.37
C TYR A 426 65.87 -24.48 9.02
N ARG A 427 64.81 -24.33 8.22
CA ARG A 427 64.73 -24.92 6.87
C ARG A 427 65.77 -24.34 5.92
N SER A 428 66.00 -23.03 5.94
CA SER A 428 67.01 -22.39 5.08
C SER A 428 68.42 -22.87 5.38
N TRP A 429 68.71 -23.22 6.63
CA TRP A 429 70.01 -23.79 7.01
C TRP A 429 70.15 -25.27 6.61
N LEU A 430 69.09 -26.07 6.77
CA LEU A 430 69.08 -27.50 6.41
C LEU A 430 69.38 -27.75 4.92
N GLY A 431 68.93 -26.86 4.02
CA GLY A 431 69.03 -27.02 2.58
C GLY A 431 68.17 -28.18 2.02
N GLU A 432 68.27 -28.46 0.73
CA GLU A 432 67.47 -29.52 0.06
C GLU A 432 67.89 -30.94 0.46
N GLU A 433 69.18 -31.16 0.79
CA GLU A 433 69.74 -32.48 1.09
C GLU A 433 69.71 -32.86 2.59
N GLY A 434 69.25 -31.98 3.47
CA GLY A 434 69.06 -32.27 4.90
C GLY A 434 70.36 -32.42 5.69
N ARG A 435 71.07 -31.31 5.93
CA ARG A 435 72.33 -31.28 6.70
C ARG A 435 72.15 -31.85 8.13
N PRO A 436 72.97 -32.83 8.58
CA PRO A 436 72.92 -33.32 9.95
C PRO A 436 73.50 -32.29 10.93
N ILE A 437 72.84 -32.14 12.09
CA ILE A 437 73.35 -31.33 13.20
C ILE A 437 74.57 -32.05 13.78
N SER A 438 75.75 -31.45 13.62
CA SER A 438 77.03 -31.96 14.13
C SER A 438 77.85 -30.82 14.72
N GLU A 439 78.83 -31.16 15.56
CA GLU A 439 79.70 -30.17 16.21
C GLU A 439 80.46 -29.30 15.19
N ALA A 440 80.77 -29.85 14.01
CA ALA A 440 81.45 -29.13 12.93
C ALA A 440 80.58 -28.04 12.27
N ASN A 441 79.26 -28.24 12.18
CA ASN A 441 78.33 -27.34 11.47
C ASN A 441 77.52 -26.45 12.42
N GLU A 442 77.59 -26.69 13.73
CA GLU A 442 76.90 -25.89 14.76
C GLU A 442 77.20 -24.38 14.68
N PRO A 443 78.46 -23.93 14.42
CA PRO A 443 78.78 -22.51 14.32
C PRO A 443 77.98 -21.75 13.25
N GLU A 444 77.53 -22.45 12.19
CA GLU A 444 76.67 -21.87 11.14
C GLU A 444 75.19 -21.87 11.52
N LEU A 445 74.73 -22.89 12.26
CA LEU A 445 73.33 -23.05 12.68
C LEU A 445 72.90 -22.00 13.71
N ARG A 446 73.77 -21.74 14.69
CA ARG A 446 73.50 -20.88 15.84
C ARG A 446 73.05 -19.46 15.44
N PRO A 447 73.79 -18.69 14.60
CA PRO A 447 73.37 -17.34 14.22
C PRO A 447 72.07 -17.35 13.40
N VAL A 448 71.82 -18.40 12.61
CA VAL A 448 70.58 -18.53 11.82
C VAL A 448 69.38 -18.75 12.72
N LEU A 449 69.48 -19.67 13.69
CA LEU A 449 68.41 -19.91 14.66
C LEU A 449 68.17 -18.69 15.55
N LEU A 450 69.22 -18.05 16.06
CA LEU A 450 69.09 -16.82 16.85
C LEU A 450 68.35 -15.74 16.06
N ALA A 451 68.74 -15.49 14.80
CA ALA A 451 68.05 -14.54 13.93
C ALA A 451 66.58 -14.92 13.69
N GLY A 452 66.28 -16.21 13.52
CA GLY A 452 64.91 -16.71 13.40
C GLY A 452 64.07 -16.47 14.65
N ILE A 453 64.62 -16.73 15.84
CA ILE A 453 63.96 -16.50 17.13
C ILE A 453 63.75 -14.99 17.36
N THR A 454 64.74 -14.14 17.06
CA THR A 454 64.62 -12.68 17.19
C THR A 454 63.56 -12.12 16.22
N ARG A 455 63.50 -12.60 14.98
CA ARG A 455 62.42 -12.22 14.05
C ARG A 455 61.06 -12.69 14.54
N GLN A 456 60.98 -13.89 15.11
CA GLN A 456 59.75 -14.40 15.72
C GLN A 456 59.32 -13.55 16.92
N ALA A 457 60.26 -13.09 17.74
CA ALA A 457 59.99 -12.20 18.88
C ALA A 457 59.40 -10.87 18.39
N ALA A 458 60.04 -10.24 17.40
CA ALA A 458 59.56 -8.99 16.80
C ALA A 458 58.20 -9.15 16.09
N ARG A 459 57.89 -10.35 15.57
CA ARG A 459 56.56 -10.67 15.05
C ARG A 459 55.54 -10.80 16.18
N ALA A 460 55.83 -11.58 17.21
CA ALA A 460 54.94 -11.76 18.36
C ALA A 460 54.60 -10.42 19.04
N GLU A 461 55.56 -9.49 19.13
CA GLU A 461 55.31 -8.13 19.63
C GLU A 461 54.39 -7.30 18.72
N ARG A 462 54.47 -7.47 17.39
CA ARG A 462 53.53 -6.85 16.45
C ARG A 462 52.15 -7.45 16.58
N ASP A 463 52.06 -8.78 16.66
CA ASP A 463 50.79 -9.50 16.85
C ASP A 463 50.09 -9.05 18.15
N VAL A 464 50.84 -8.78 19.24
CA VAL A 464 50.28 -8.18 20.46
C VAL A 464 49.72 -6.78 20.21
N LYS A 465 50.43 -5.92 19.48
CA LYS A 465 49.95 -4.55 19.17
C LYS A 465 48.69 -4.58 18.31
N ASP A 466 48.65 -5.45 17.30
CA ASP A 466 47.49 -5.60 16.43
C ASP A 466 46.29 -6.17 17.20
N ALA A 467 46.51 -7.17 18.07
CA ALA A 467 45.47 -7.73 18.93
C ALA A 467 44.99 -6.73 20.00
N ASP A 468 45.86 -5.90 20.57
CA ASP A 468 45.47 -4.84 21.51
C ASP A 468 44.63 -3.76 20.84
N LYS A 469 44.99 -3.38 19.60
CA LYS A 469 44.18 -2.46 18.79
C LYS A 469 42.79 -3.05 18.52
N ALA A 470 42.70 -4.30 18.06
CA ALA A 470 41.42 -4.97 17.82
C ALA A 470 40.57 -5.08 19.10
N ARG A 471 41.20 -5.40 20.24
CA ARG A 471 40.56 -5.42 21.55
C ARG A 471 40.00 -4.06 21.95
N ALA A 472 40.79 -2.99 21.79
CA ALA A 472 40.36 -1.63 22.11
C ALA A 472 39.19 -1.16 21.24
N GLU A 473 39.22 -1.46 19.94
CA GLU A 473 38.12 -1.18 19.01
C GLU A 473 36.84 -1.93 19.41
N ALA A 474 36.93 -3.23 19.72
CA ALA A 474 35.79 -4.01 20.20
C ALA A 474 35.24 -3.49 21.54
N GLU A 475 36.11 -3.10 22.47
CA GLU A 475 35.73 -2.54 23.77
C GLU A 475 34.99 -1.21 23.63
N GLU A 476 35.42 -0.34 22.71
CA GLU A 476 34.73 0.89 22.38
C GLU A 476 33.32 0.64 21.81
N GLN A 477 33.18 -0.34 20.90
CA GLN A 477 31.88 -0.70 20.33
C GLN A 477 30.91 -1.24 21.38
N VAL A 478 31.38 -2.12 22.27
CA VAL A 478 30.57 -2.64 23.40
C VAL A 478 30.17 -1.51 24.35
N ARG A 479 31.10 -0.60 24.68
CA ARG A 479 30.82 0.55 25.54
C ARG A 479 29.78 1.48 24.92
N ALA A 480 29.85 1.72 23.61
CA ALA A 480 28.85 2.53 22.90
C ALA A 480 27.47 1.86 22.93
N ALA A 481 27.40 0.54 22.75
CA ALA A 481 26.13 -0.20 22.82
C ALA A 481 25.52 -0.21 24.24
N HIS A 482 26.35 -0.22 25.30
CA HIS A 482 25.91 -0.15 26.69
C HIS A 482 25.29 1.19 27.11
N GLN A 483 25.44 2.26 26.31
CA GLN A 483 24.81 3.55 26.60
C GLN A 483 23.28 3.51 26.44
N ASP A 484 22.75 2.51 25.74
CA ASP A 484 21.32 2.27 25.67
C ASP A 484 20.83 1.52 26.92
N GLU A 485 20.44 2.29 27.94
CA GLU A 485 19.93 1.76 29.22
C GLU A 485 18.77 0.78 29.03
N ARG A 486 17.92 0.97 28.02
CA ARG A 486 16.76 0.11 27.76
C ARG A 486 17.19 -1.28 27.33
N THR A 487 18.13 -1.37 26.38
CA THR A 487 18.68 -2.65 25.92
C THR A 487 19.31 -3.44 27.06
N VAL A 488 20.00 -2.76 27.98
CA VAL A 488 20.60 -3.39 29.17
C VAL A 488 19.53 -3.85 30.18
N GLN A 489 18.46 -3.08 30.36
CA GLN A 489 17.34 -3.46 31.23
C GLN A 489 16.57 -4.66 30.67
N ASP A 490 16.23 -4.66 29.38
CA ASP A 490 15.48 -5.72 28.72
C ASP A 490 16.24 -7.06 28.77
N ARG A 491 17.58 -7.02 28.71
CA ARG A 491 18.44 -8.21 28.89
C ARG A 491 18.32 -8.86 30.26
N ARG A 492 18.02 -8.10 31.33
CA ARG A 492 17.92 -8.65 32.70
C ARG A 492 16.70 -9.54 32.92
N ILE A 493 15.71 -9.47 32.03
CA ILE A 493 14.51 -10.30 32.09
C ILE A 493 14.83 -11.66 31.47
N ALA A 494 15.07 -12.67 32.31
CA ALA A 494 15.36 -14.04 31.86
C ALA A 494 14.09 -14.84 31.50
N ASP A 495 12.94 -14.51 32.11
CA ASP A 495 11.66 -15.15 31.84
C ASP A 495 11.13 -14.76 30.45
N VAL A 496 11.07 -15.74 29.54
CA VAL A 496 10.61 -15.58 28.16
C VAL A 496 9.16 -15.06 28.11
N LYS A 497 8.28 -15.55 28.99
CA LYS A 497 6.87 -15.15 29.02
C LYS A 497 6.73 -13.69 29.43
N ALA A 498 7.40 -13.31 30.52
CA ALA A 498 7.38 -11.94 31.02
C ALA A 498 7.97 -10.96 30.01
N LYS A 499 9.11 -11.33 29.41
CA LYS A 499 9.78 -10.50 28.41
C LYS A 499 8.96 -10.34 27.14
N PHE A 500 8.42 -11.43 26.61
CA PHE A 500 7.62 -11.35 25.39
C PHE A 500 6.33 -10.56 25.61
N SER A 501 5.69 -10.71 26.77
CA SER A 501 4.52 -9.90 27.16
C SER A 501 4.86 -8.41 27.23
N ALA A 502 6.01 -8.05 27.82
CA ALA A 502 6.47 -6.67 27.89
C ALA A 502 6.71 -6.08 26.49
N LEU A 503 7.36 -6.84 25.59
CA LEU A 503 7.61 -6.43 24.21
C LEU A 503 6.33 -6.25 23.38
N LEU A 504 5.26 -7.02 23.68
CA LEU A 504 3.97 -6.92 22.99
C LEU A 504 2.97 -5.93 23.64
N SER A 505 3.30 -5.35 24.79
CA SER A 505 2.39 -4.48 25.55
C SER A 505 1.93 -3.27 24.72
N ASP A 506 2.86 -2.65 23.99
CA ASP A 506 2.64 -1.47 23.15
C ASP A 506 2.43 -1.78 21.67
N VAL A 507 2.28 -3.06 21.30
CA VAL A 507 2.10 -3.53 19.92
C VAL A 507 0.63 -3.61 19.56
N ASP A 508 0.28 -3.14 18.37
CA ASP A 508 -1.08 -3.10 17.84
C ASP A 508 -1.36 -4.24 16.84
N LEU A 509 -0.33 -4.78 16.19
CA LEU A 509 -0.42 -5.91 15.27
C LEU A 509 0.80 -6.83 15.41
N LEU A 510 0.54 -8.14 15.43
CA LEU A 510 1.58 -9.17 15.41
C LEU A 510 1.69 -9.81 14.02
N VAL A 511 2.90 -9.88 13.46
CA VAL A 511 3.20 -10.58 12.21
C VAL A 511 4.10 -11.77 12.52
N ILE A 512 3.68 -12.98 12.14
CA ILE A 512 4.41 -14.23 12.40
C ILE A 512 4.74 -14.92 11.07
N PRO A 513 5.92 -14.65 10.47
CA PRO A 513 6.40 -15.33 9.29
C PRO A 513 7.15 -16.63 9.61
N ARG A 514 6.65 -17.75 9.10
CA ARG A 514 7.32 -19.06 9.12
C ARG A 514 7.89 -19.40 7.75
N HIS A 515 9.07 -18.85 7.50
CA HIS A 515 9.81 -19.09 6.27
C HIS A 515 10.29 -20.55 6.23
N THR A 516 9.60 -21.45 5.52
CA THR A 516 9.96 -22.88 5.41
C THR A 516 10.40 -23.24 3.99
N VAL A 517 9.50 -23.70 3.13
CA VAL A 517 9.81 -24.07 1.74
C VAL A 517 9.78 -22.82 0.86
N VAL A 518 10.87 -22.56 0.15
CA VAL A 518 11.01 -21.43 -0.79
C VAL A 518 10.91 -21.93 -2.22
N ASN A 519 11.61 -23.02 -2.50
CA ASN A 519 11.61 -23.65 -3.81
C ASN A 519 11.74 -25.17 -3.64
N ALA A 520 10.70 -25.90 -4.03
CA ALA A 520 10.64 -27.34 -3.91
C ALA A 520 11.59 -28.06 -4.90
N VAL A 521 11.78 -27.48 -6.09
CA VAL A 521 12.59 -28.05 -7.18
C VAL A 521 14.06 -28.20 -6.78
N ILE A 522 14.65 -27.16 -6.19
CA ILE A 522 16.07 -27.16 -5.76
C ILE A 522 16.25 -27.46 -4.26
N GLU A 523 15.21 -27.98 -3.59
CA GLU A 523 15.17 -28.23 -2.14
C GLU A 523 15.61 -27.02 -1.28
N ARG A 524 15.32 -25.80 -1.74
CA ARG A 524 15.63 -24.61 -0.96
C ARG A 524 14.58 -24.41 0.12
N ARG A 525 14.92 -24.81 1.34
CA ARG A 525 14.04 -24.78 2.52
C ARG A 525 14.78 -24.47 3.82
N LEU A 526 14.05 -23.93 4.77
CA LEU A 526 14.41 -23.91 6.18
C LEU A 526 13.59 -25.00 6.92
N PRO A 527 14.20 -25.80 7.81
CA PRO A 527 13.48 -26.84 8.55
C PRO A 527 12.30 -26.26 9.34
N PRO A 528 11.08 -26.82 9.21
CA PRO A 528 9.90 -26.36 9.94
C PRO A 528 10.08 -26.38 11.47
N ALA A 529 10.85 -27.34 11.99
CA ALA A 529 11.14 -27.48 13.42
C ALA A 529 11.74 -26.21 14.05
N LEU A 530 12.51 -25.41 13.27
CA LEU A 530 13.08 -24.14 13.74
C LEU A 530 12.01 -23.10 14.11
N HIS A 531 10.81 -23.22 13.54
CA HIS A 531 9.67 -22.31 13.74
C HIS A 531 8.73 -22.73 14.86
N THR A 532 8.98 -23.87 15.50
CA THR A 532 8.20 -24.36 16.64
C THR A 532 8.35 -23.41 17.82
N LEU A 533 7.22 -22.96 18.37
CA LEU A 533 7.22 -22.02 19.50
C LEU A 533 7.11 -22.76 20.83
N GLY A 534 7.77 -22.23 21.87
CA GLY A 534 7.62 -22.74 23.23
C GLY A 534 6.24 -22.42 23.81
N LYS A 535 5.81 -23.21 24.80
CA LYS A 535 4.50 -23.03 25.48
C LYS A 535 4.29 -21.62 26.04
N ASP A 536 5.34 -21.03 26.61
CA ASP A 536 5.31 -19.67 27.14
C ASP A 536 5.09 -18.62 26.04
N GLN A 537 5.76 -18.77 24.90
CA GLN A 537 5.57 -17.87 23.76
C GLN A 537 4.14 -17.96 23.22
N LEU A 538 3.61 -19.18 23.10
CA LEU A 538 2.25 -19.43 22.64
C LEU A 538 1.20 -18.88 23.59
N ALA A 539 1.42 -18.98 24.91
CA ALA A 539 0.54 -18.38 25.91
C ALA A 539 0.46 -16.86 25.73
N VAL A 540 1.59 -16.19 25.48
CA VAL A 540 1.62 -14.74 25.22
C VAL A 540 0.91 -14.37 23.91
N ILE A 541 1.09 -15.16 22.85
CA ILE A 541 0.37 -14.95 21.58
C ILE A 541 -1.14 -15.13 21.80
N LYS A 542 -1.55 -16.19 22.52
CA LYS A 542 -2.95 -16.42 22.88
C LYS A 542 -3.51 -15.24 23.68
N ASP A 543 -2.79 -14.73 24.67
CA ASP A 543 -3.20 -13.56 25.46
C ASP A 543 -3.32 -12.28 24.61
N PHE A 544 -2.39 -12.08 23.67
CA PHE A 544 -2.45 -10.99 22.69
C PHE A 544 -3.72 -11.08 21.83
N MET A 545 -4.03 -12.28 21.32
CA MET A 545 -5.24 -12.55 20.55
C MET A 545 -6.52 -12.44 21.40
N LYS A 546 -6.49 -12.91 22.65
CA LYS A 546 -7.58 -12.77 23.64
C LYS A 546 -7.95 -11.32 23.90
N ALA A 547 -6.98 -10.41 23.88
CA ALA A 547 -7.19 -8.97 23.99
C ALA A 547 -7.86 -8.34 22.76
N GLY A 548 -8.20 -9.13 21.72
CA GLY A 548 -8.79 -8.65 20.47
C GLY A 548 -7.77 -8.07 19.50
N LYS A 549 -6.46 -8.15 19.81
CA LYS A 549 -5.42 -7.61 18.94
C LYS A 549 -5.21 -8.51 17.70
N PRO A 550 -5.05 -7.91 16.51
CA PRO A 550 -4.98 -8.64 15.25
C PRO A 550 -3.65 -9.38 15.05
N VAL A 551 -3.69 -10.44 14.24
CA VAL A 551 -2.50 -11.23 13.85
C VAL A 551 -2.47 -11.44 12.33
N LEU A 552 -1.28 -11.28 11.74
CA LEU A 552 -0.95 -11.71 10.39
C LEU A 552 -0.02 -12.93 10.47
N ALA A 553 -0.53 -14.11 10.17
CA ALA A 553 0.24 -15.35 10.19
C ALA A 553 0.62 -15.76 8.76
N CYS A 554 1.92 -15.85 8.47
CA CYS A 554 2.42 -16.30 7.18
C CYS A 554 3.08 -17.66 7.39
N LEU A 555 2.29 -18.73 7.27
CA LEU A 555 2.63 -20.08 7.74
C LEU A 555 2.95 -20.98 6.54
N GLY A 556 4.24 -21.23 6.28
CA GLY A 556 4.68 -22.10 5.20
C GLY A 556 4.44 -23.59 5.45
N SER A 557 4.76 -24.40 4.44
CA SER A 557 4.66 -25.86 4.49
C SER A 557 5.50 -26.49 5.62
N LEU A 558 4.99 -27.56 6.22
CA LEU A 558 5.68 -28.39 7.21
C LEU A 558 6.39 -29.61 6.58
N SER A 559 6.39 -29.72 5.26
CA SER A 559 7.02 -30.84 4.57
C SER A 559 8.53 -30.87 4.87
N VAL A 560 9.01 -31.99 5.38
CA VAL A 560 10.43 -32.35 5.40
C VAL A 560 10.73 -33.33 4.27
N ALA A 561 11.97 -33.83 4.17
CA ALA A 561 12.35 -34.79 3.12
C ALA A 561 11.35 -35.96 3.02
N ASN A 562 10.81 -36.41 4.16
CA ASN A 562 9.90 -37.55 4.23
C ASN A 562 8.40 -37.26 4.03
N GLY A 563 8.04 -36.01 3.75
CA GLY A 563 6.68 -35.49 3.92
C GLY A 563 6.52 -34.80 5.29
N PRO A 564 5.32 -34.30 5.64
CA PRO A 564 5.08 -33.71 6.96
C PRO A 564 5.17 -34.78 8.06
N ALA A 565 5.63 -34.40 9.25
CA ALA A 565 5.70 -35.32 10.40
C ALA A 565 4.30 -35.86 10.76
N PRO A 566 4.15 -37.13 11.22
CA PRO A 566 2.85 -37.74 11.53
C PRO A 566 2.03 -36.91 12.53
N ASP A 567 2.67 -36.44 13.60
CA ASP A 567 2.10 -35.63 14.69
C ASP A 567 2.02 -34.12 14.36
N GLY A 568 2.10 -33.78 13.06
CA GLY A 568 2.55 -32.50 12.52
C GLY A 568 1.65 -31.26 12.66
N THR A 569 0.81 -31.15 13.68
CA THR A 569 0.13 -29.87 13.98
C THR A 569 0.82 -29.20 15.17
N ASP A 570 1.59 -28.16 14.87
CA ASP A 570 2.19 -27.29 15.89
C ASP A 570 1.10 -26.56 16.69
N ASP A 571 1.38 -26.25 17.95
CA ASP A 571 0.44 -25.59 18.87
C ASP A 571 0.03 -24.20 18.38
N LEU A 572 0.87 -23.50 17.59
CA LEU A 572 0.45 -22.26 16.91
C LEU A 572 -0.65 -22.53 15.88
N GLU A 573 -0.56 -23.63 15.13
CA GLU A 573 -1.57 -24.00 14.14
C GLU A 573 -2.86 -24.45 14.81
N ARG A 574 -2.77 -25.11 15.98
CA ARG A 574 -3.94 -25.40 16.82
C ARG A 574 -4.63 -24.11 17.27
N LEU A 575 -3.86 -23.10 17.71
CA LEU A 575 -4.40 -21.80 18.10
C LEU A 575 -5.12 -21.09 16.94
N VAL A 576 -4.59 -21.21 15.71
CA VAL A 576 -5.21 -20.69 14.49
C VAL A 576 -6.46 -21.51 14.10
N ALA A 577 -6.44 -22.82 14.29
CA ALA A 577 -7.59 -23.71 14.06
C ALA A 577 -8.77 -23.42 15.02
N GLU A 578 -8.50 -23.04 16.27
CA GLU A 578 -9.53 -22.55 17.20
C GLU A 578 -10.23 -21.27 16.71
N ARG A 579 -9.65 -20.56 15.73
CA ARG A 579 -10.24 -19.40 15.03
C ARG A 579 -10.92 -19.79 13.70
N GLY A 580 -11.08 -21.08 13.42
CA GLY A 580 -11.76 -21.60 12.24
C GLY A 580 -10.91 -21.65 10.97
N ILE A 581 -9.59 -21.62 11.09
CA ILE A 581 -8.66 -21.68 9.96
C ILE A 581 -7.78 -22.93 10.09
N GLU A 582 -7.85 -23.82 9.11
CA GLU A 582 -7.10 -25.07 9.06
C GLU A 582 -6.01 -25.02 7.98
N LEU A 583 -4.79 -25.37 8.33
CA LEU A 583 -3.69 -25.44 7.36
C LEU A 583 -3.50 -26.87 6.85
N GLY A 584 -3.61 -27.08 5.54
CA GLY A 584 -3.49 -28.40 4.90
C GLY A 584 -2.06 -28.95 4.99
N ARG A 585 -1.87 -30.24 5.22
CA ARG A 585 -0.54 -30.82 5.51
C ARG A 585 0.42 -30.80 4.30
N ASP A 586 -0.14 -30.65 3.12
CA ASP A 586 0.56 -30.80 1.84
C ASP A 586 1.17 -29.49 1.35
N THR A 587 2.10 -29.61 0.41
CA THR A 587 2.65 -28.48 -0.34
C THR A 587 2.01 -28.43 -1.71
N VAL A 588 1.56 -27.26 -2.14
CA VAL A 588 1.02 -27.07 -3.49
C VAL A 588 2.17 -26.87 -4.47
N LEU A 589 2.18 -27.66 -5.53
CA LEU A 589 3.12 -27.58 -6.65
C LEU A 589 2.38 -27.23 -7.95
N PHE A 590 3.10 -26.74 -8.95
CA PHE A 590 2.55 -26.32 -10.24
C PHE A 590 3.06 -27.16 -11.40
N ASP A 591 2.25 -27.31 -12.46
CA ASP A 591 2.64 -28.12 -13.65
C ASP A 591 3.92 -27.58 -14.30
N ALA A 592 4.20 -26.29 -14.14
CA ALA A 592 5.46 -25.65 -14.54
C ALA A 592 6.70 -26.24 -13.83
N GLU A 593 6.58 -26.69 -12.58
CA GLU A 593 7.67 -27.22 -11.78
C GLU A 593 8.03 -28.67 -12.15
N THR A 594 7.11 -29.43 -12.76
CA THR A 594 7.37 -30.80 -13.25
C THR A 594 8.54 -30.86 -14.22
N LYS A 595 8.70 -29.84 -15.07
CA LYS A 595 9.84 -29.71 -15.98
C LYS A 595 11.15 -29.52 -15.23
N GLY A 596 11.13 -28.75 -14.14
CA GLY A 596 12.28 -28.53 -13.27
C GLY A 596 12.72 -29.83 -12.60
N PHE A 597 11.76 -30.59 -12.04
CA PHE A 597 12.04 -31.90 -11.47
C PHE A 597 12.62 -32.89 -12.50
N ALA A 598 12.08 -32.91 -13.72
CA ALA A 598 12.59 -33.76 -14.81
C ALA A 598 14.02 -33.39 -15.23
N ALA A 599 14.35 -32.09 -15.27
CA ALA A 599 15.69 -31.61 -15.62
C ALA A 599 16.76 -32.02 -14.59
N ILE A 600 16.46 -31.91 -13.30
CA ILE A 600 17.35 -32.36 -12.22
C ILE A 600 17.53 -33.88 -12.29
N LYS A 601 16.45 -34.64 -12.50
CA LYS A 601 16.50 -36.09 -12.68
C LYS A 601 17.42 -36.53 -13.83
N ALA A 602 17.47 -35.75 -14.91
CA ALA A 602 18.29 -36.03 -16.09
C ALA A 602 19.79 -35.71 -15.92
N GLY A 603 20.25 -35.34 -14.71
CA GLY A 603 21.67 -35.08 -14.45
C GLY A 603 22.19 -33.77 -15.03
N ARG A 604 21.30 -32.83 -15.42
CA ARG A 604 21.70 -31.45 -15.71
C ARG A 604 21.98 -30.75 -14.38
N GLN A 605 23.22 -30.92 -13.91
CA GLN A 605 23.73 -30.42 -12.62
C GLN A 605 23.81 -28.88 -12.55
N LEU A 606 23.61 -28.20 -13.68
CA LEU A 606 23.55 -26.74 -13.80
C LEU A 606 22.19 -26.35 -14.40
N GLY A 607 21.24 -25.99 -13.53
CA GLY A 607 20.05 -25.25 -13.93
C GLY A 607 18.83 -26.09 -14.32
N GLY A 608 18.06 -26.53 -13.32
CA GLY A 608 16.61 -26.38 -13.45
C GLY A 608 16.35 -24.87 -13.44
N GLY A 609 16.08 -24.28 -14.62
CA GLY A 609 15.73 -22.86 -14.70
C GLY A 609 14.54 -22.53 -13.79
N PRO A 610 14.37 -21.27 -13.36
CA PRO A 610 13.21 -20.87 -12.57
C PRO A 610 11.93 -21.32 -13.27
N ALA A 611 11.14 -22.14 -12.60
CA ALA A 611 9.83 -22.52 -13.10
C ALA A 611 8.98 -21.24 -13.23
N ASP A 612 8.32 -21.07 -14.37
CA ASP A 612 7.39 -19.96 -14.58
C ASP A 612 6.10 -20.25 -13.80
N ILE A 613 6.15 -19.95 -12.49
CA ILE A 613 5.05 -20.22 -11.56
C ILE A 613 3.88 -19.29 -11.91
N PRO A 614 2.67 -19.85 -12.15
CA PRO A 614 1.47 -19.07 -12.39
C PRO A 614 1.18 -18.07 -11.25
N PRO A 615 0.59 -16.90 -11.55
CA PRO A 615 0.19 -15.96 -10.52
C PRO A 615 -0.98 -16.49 -9.67
N LEU A 616 -1.02 -16.08 -8.41
CA LEU A 616 -2.14 -16.28 -7.50
C LEU A 616 -3.38 -15.53 -8.01
N VAL A 617 -4.54 -16.15 -7.81
CA VAL A 617 -5.84 -15.63 -8.21
C VAL A 617 -6.54 -15.07 -6.98
N VAL A 618 -6.84 -13.78 -7.01
CA VAL A 618 -7.71 -13.16 -6.01
C VAL A 618 -9.15 -13.36 -6.46
N VAL A 619 -10.05 -13.89 -5.63
CA VAL A 619 -11.48 -14.14 -5.96
C VAL A 619 -12.40 -13.19 -5.20
N GLU A 620 -13.56 -12.81 -5.75
CA GLU A 620 -14.48 -11.90 -5.04
C GLU A 620 -15.20 -12.67 -3.94
N VAL A 621 -15.68 -13.85 -4.30
CA VAL A 621 -16.37 -14.78 -3.43
C VAL A 621 -15.84 -16.18 -3.74
N GLY A 622 -15.35 -16.87 -2.71
CA GLY A 622 -14.89 -18.25 -2.83
C GLY A 622 -16.02 -19.22 -3.20
N PRO A 623 -15.70 -20.42 -3.70
CA PRO A 623 -16.68 -21.41 -4.14
C PRO A 623 -17.70 -21.80 -3.05
N ASP A 624 -17.27 -21.79 -1.79
CA ASP A 624 -18.06 -22.17 -0.61
C ASP A 624 -18.84 -20.98 0.01
N ALA A 625 -18.66 -19.76 -0.51
CA ALA A 625 -19.15 -18.53 0.10
C ALA A 625 -20.18 -17.77 -0.76
N ARG A 626 -20.88 -18.43 -1.69
CA ARG A 626 -21.67 -17.81 -2.79
C ARG A 626 -22.60 -16.65 -2.40
N ASN A 627 -23.10 -16.60 -1.16
CA ASN A 627 -23.99 -15.54 -0.65
C ASN A 627 -23.31 -14.52 0.27
N ALA A 628 -22.02 -14.67 0.55
CA ALA A 628 -21.25 -13.79 1.42
C ALA A 628 -20.81 -12.52 0.67
N LYS A 629 -20.63 -11.43 1.42
CA LYS A 629 -20.01 -10.21 0.86
C LYS A 629 -18.56 -10.50 0.44
N PRO A 630 -18.05 -9.82 -0.59
CA PRO A 630 -16.65 -9.98 -0.99
C PRO A 630 -15.68 -9.66 0.14
N ASN A 631 -14.52 -10.32 0.13
CA ASN A 631 -13.48 -10.07 1.12
C ASN A 631 -12.92 -8.63 0.99
N PRO A 632 -12.87 -7.82 2.06
CA PRO A 632 -12.40 -6.43 1.97
C PRO A 632 -10.97 -6.28 1.42
N VAL A 633 -10.05 -7.18 1.81
CA VAL A 633 -8.66 -7.16 1.33
C VAL A 633 -8.59 -7.54 -0.15
N GLY A 634 -9.35 -8.58 -0.54
CA GLY A 634 -9.44 -9.00 -1.94
C GLY A 634 -10.04 -7.94 -2.86
N SER A 635 -11.10 -7.26 -2.41
CA SER A 635 -11.74 -6.15 -3.12
C SER A 635 -10.80 -4.94 -3.27
N ALA A 636 -10.13 -4.56 -2.18
CA ALA A 636 -9.14 -3.49 -2.18
C ALA A 636 -8.01 -3.74 -3.20
N LEU A 637 -7.48 -4.97 -3.24
CA LEU A 637 -6.42 -5.35 -4.17
C LEU A 637 -6.90 -5.30 -5.63
N ARG A 638 -8.11 -5.78 -5.92
CA ARG A 638 -8.73 -5.66 -7.26
C ARG A 638 -8.89 -4.22 -7.71
N LEU A 639 -9.48 -3.37 -6.87
CA LEU A 639 -9.69 -1.97 -7.17
C LEU A 639 -8.35 -1.26 -7.41
N THR A 640 -7.33 -1.60 -6.63
CA THR A 640 -5.96 -1.10 -6.86
C THR A 640 -5.44 -1.50 -8.23
N GLY A 641 -5.62 -2.76 -8.67
CA GLY A 641 -5.21 -3.21 -10.00
C GLY A 641 -5.94 -2.50 -11.14
N ARG A 642 -7.26 -2.28 -11.00
CA ARG A 642 -8.07 -1.51 -11.96
C ARG A 642 -7.63 -0.06 -12.07
N ALA A 643 -7.11 0.52 -10.99
CA ALA A 643 -6.64 1.90 -10.98
C ALA A 643 -5.39 2.12 -11.84
N VAL A 644 -4.53 1.11 -11.94
CA VAL A 644 -3.29 1.17 -12.72
C VAL A 644 -3.38 0.51 -14.09
N ASP A 645 -4.52 -0.12 -14.40
CA ASP A 645 -4.68 -1.02 -15.56
C ASP A 645 -3.60 -2.12 -15.60
N GLN A 646 -3.28 -2.66 -14.43
CA GLN A 646 -2.32 -3.76 -14.30
C GLN A 646 -2.94 -4.90 -13.49
N LYS A 647 -2.66 -6.13 -13.93
CA LYS A 647 -2.91 -7.32 -13.10
C LYS A 647 -1.83 -7.36 -12.02
N LEU A 648 -2.23 -7.14 -10.76
CA LEU A 648 -1.35 -7.28 -9.61
C LEU A 648 -1.07 -8.77 -9.35
N GLU A 649 -0.16 -9.31 -10.14
CA GLU A 649 0.22 -10.72 -10.14
C GLU A 649 1.19 -11.02 -9.01
N ASN A 650 0.72 -11.74 -7.99
CA ASN A 650 1.57 -12.30 -6.94
C ASN A 650 1.96 -13.73 -7.33
N ARG A 651 3.25 -14.02 -7.51
CA ARG A 651 3.74 -15.38 -7.79
C ARG A 651 4.30 -15.98 -6.52
N LEU A 652 3.87 -17.21 -6.21
CA LEU A 652 4.22 -17.86 -4.96
C LEU A 652 4.50 -19.34 -5.21
N GLY A 653 5.76 -19.76 -5.04
CA GLY A 653 6.16 -21.15 -5.17
C GLY A 653 5.89 -21.94 -3.88
N ALA A 654 5.58 -23.22 -4.02
CA ALA A 654 5.39 -24.15 -2.91
C ALA A 654 4.50 -23.64 -1.75
N PRO A 655 3.34 -22.98 -1.98
CA PRO A 655 2.48 -22.56 -0.88
C PRO A 655 1.79 -23.77 -0.23
N ARG A 656 1.30 -23.58 0.99
CA ARG A 656 0.48 -24.53 1.73
C ARG A 656 -1.00 -24.15 1.60
N PRO A 657 -1.93 -25.11 1.43
CA PRO A 657 -3.36 -24.79 1.47
C PRO A 657 -3.78 -24.26 2.84
N VAL A 658 -4.62 -23.21 2.86
CA VAL A 658 -5.22 -22.63 4.06
C VAL A 658 -6.72 -22.60 3.86
N TYR A 659 -7.43 -23.40 4.63
CA TYR A 659 -8.87 -23.61 4.47
C TYR A 659 -9.64 -22.95 5.62
N LEU A 660 -10.85 -22.49 5.33
CA LEU A 660 -11.82 -22.16 6.37
C LEU A 660 -12.48 -23.46 6.89
N THR A 661 -12.60 -23.66 8.20
CA THR A 661 -13.32 -24.82 8.76
C THR A 661 -14.77 -24.87 8.26
N PRO A 662 -15.32 -26.05 7.87
CA PRO A 662 -16.69 -26.16 7.38
C PRO A 662 -17.73 -25.55 8.33
N GLY A 663 -18.70 -24.83 7.78
CA GLY A 663 -19.76 -24.15 8.55
C GLY A 663 -19.34 -22.84 9.24
N TRP A 664 -18.07 -22.43 9.17
CA TRP A 664 -17.66 -21.12 9.69
C TRP A 664 -18.05 -19.94 8.80
N GLN A 665 -18.19 -20.16 7.49
CA GLN A 665 -18.47 -19.08 6.54
C GLN A 665 -19.77 -18.32 6.89
N ASP A 666 -20.79 -19.03 7.36
CA ASP A 666 -22.09 -18.46 7.75
C ASP A 666 -22.01 -17.56 9.00
N ARG A 667 -20.92 -17.66 9.77
CA ARG A 667 -20.66 -16.86 10.97
C ARG A 667 -19.83 -15.60 10.68
N LEU A 668 -19.36 -15.45 9.44
CA LEU A 668 -18.45 -14.37 9.04
C LEU A 668 -19.18 -13.31 8.20
N PRO A 669 -18.78 -12.03 8.32
CA PRO A 669 -19.44 -10.94 7.59
C PRO A 669 -19.08 -10.89 6.08
N HIS A 670 -18.03 -11.60 5.66
CA HIS A 670 -17.52 -11.66 4.29
C HIS A 670 -16.94 -13.03 3.96
N ALA A 671 -16.72 -13.30 2.67
CA ALA A 671 -16.00 -14.47 2.18
C ALA A 671 -14.60 -14.51 2.80
N ALA A 672 -14.28 -15.58 3.51
CA ALA A 672 -13.01 -15.67 4.25
C ALA A 672 -11.83 -15.98 3.32
N GLU A 673 -12.02 -16.94 2.41
CA GLU A 673 -11.02 -17.36 1.44
C GLU A 673 -11.02 -16.40 0.25
N PHE A 674 -9.88 -15.76 -0.03
CA PHE A 674 -9.81 -14.71 -1.05
C PHE A 674 -8.59 -14.78 -1.97
N VAL A 675 -7.55 -15.54 -1.60
CA VAL A 675 -6.37 -15.80 -2.46
C VAL A 675 -6.27 -17.29 -2.74
N PHE A 676 -6.18 -17.64 -4.02
CA PHE A 676 -6.13 -19.02 -4.51
C PHE A 676 -4.92 -19.23 -5.40
N THR A 677 -4.43 -20.47 -5.48
CA THR A 677 -3.49 -20.87 -6.54
C THR A 677 -4.20 -20.97 -7.89
N ALA A 678 -3.42 -20.99 -8.96
CA ALA A 678 -3.93 -21.25 -10.30
C ALA A 678 -4.50 -22.69 -10.43
N PRO A 679 -5.38 -22.95 -11.42
CA PRO A 679 -6.03 -24.25 -11.59
C PRO A 679 -5.10 -25.42 -11.97
N ASP A 680 -3.91 -25.13 -12.49
CA ASP A 680 -2.87 -26.08 -12.89
C ASP A 680 -1.94 -26.50 -11.72
N ALA A 681 -2.40 -26.27 -10.49
CA ALA A 681 -1.73 -26.68 -9.27
C ALA A 681 -2.26 -28.03 -8.75
N TRP A 682 -1.43 -28.77 -8.00
CA TRP A 682 -1.81 -29.95 -7.22
C TRP A 682 -1.17 -29.93 -5.83
N ASN A 683 -1.80 -30.57 -4.85
CA ASN A 683 -1.20 -30.79 -3.53
C ASN A 683 -0.33 -32.06 -3.53
N GLU A 684 0.85 -31.96 -2.92
CA GLU A 684 1.87 -33.00 -2.84
C GLU A 684 2.36 -33.14 -1.39
N GLU A 685 2.24 -34.34 -0.84
CA GLU A 685 2.70 -34.65 0.52
C GLU A 685 4.24 -34.65 0.58
N ARG A 686 4.91 -35.14 -0.47
CA ARG A 686 6.36 -35.28 -0.56
C ARG A 686 6.94 -34.37 -1.66
N PRO A 687 7.10 -33.07 -1.41
CA PRO A 687 7.41 -32.11 -2.49
C PRO A 687 8.86 -32.13 -2.99
N PHE A 688 9.72 -33.05 -2.51
CA PHE A 688 11.16 -33.05 -2.80
C PHE A 688 11.61 -34.31 -3.55
N ILE A 689 12.66 -34.19 -4.36
CA ILE A 689 13.28 -35.33 -5.04
C ILE A 689 13.98 -36.26 -4.02
N ARG A 690 13.59 -37.52 -4.05
CA ARG A 690 14.23 -38.70 -3.44
C ARG A 690 15.54 -39.10 -4.09
N GLY A 691 16.66 -39.24 -3.38
CA GLY A 691 17.86 -39.94 -3.84
C GLY A 691 18.18 -41.20 -3.02
N ASP A 692 18.83 -42.21 -3.63
CA ASP A 692 19.52 -43.28 -2.89
C ASP A 692 20.88 -42.79 -2.33
N ALA A 693 21.60 -43.64 -1.59
CA ALA A 693 22.93 -43.30 -1.05
C ALA A 693 23.99 -42.96 -2.12
N ARG A 694 23.71 -43.27 -3.40
CA ARG A 694 24.55 -42.94 -4.56
C ARG A 694 24.05 -41.70 -5.31
N GLY A 695 23.07 -40.98 -4.76
CA GLY A 695 22.46 -39.78 -5.34
C GLY A 695 21.54 -40.05 -6.52
N ARG A 696 21.15 -41.31 -6.79
CA ARG A 696 20.22 -41.63 -7.89
C ARG A 696 18.79 -41.35 -7.48
N PRO A 697 17.99 -40.65 -8.30
CA PRO A 697 16.65 -40.26 -7.90
C PRO A 697 15.71 -41.48 -7.75
N THR A 698 15.26 -41.77 -6.52
CA THR A 698 14.31 -42.84 -6.17
C THR A 698 12.86 -42.39 -6.22
N TYR A 699 12.61 -41.09 -6.02
CA TYR A 699 11.27 -40.51 -6.03
C TYR A 699 11.32 -39.11 -6.66
N THR A 700 10.30 -38.78 -7.44
CA THR A 700 10.15 -37.47 -8.06
C THR A 700 8.69 -37.04 -7.87
N PRO A 701 8.43 -35.84 -7.31
CA PRO A 701 7.08 -35.32 -7.14
C PRO A 701 6.31 -35.36 -8.46
N ARG A 702 5.09 -35.87 -8.42
CA ARG A 702 4.19 -35.97 -9.58
C ARG A 702 2.76 -36.11 -9.11
N TYR A 703 1.82 -35.56 -9.88
CA TYR A 703 0.42 -35.70 -9.56
C TYR A 703 -0.04 -37.16 -9.75
N GLU A 704 -0.51 -37.77 -8.67
CA GLU A 704 -1.25 -39.02 -8.64
C GLU A 704 -2.58 -38.75 -7.92
N PRO A 705 -3.74 -38.90 -8.58
CA PRO A 705 -5.02 -38.68 -7.91
C PRO A 705 -5.24 -39.74 -6.83
N THR A 706 -5.71 -39.32 -5.65
CA THR A 706 -6.18 -40.25 -4.63
C THR A 706 -7.27 -41.14 -5.20
N LEU A 707 -7.17 -42.46 -5.00
CA LEU A 707 -8.21 -43.40 -5.43
C LEU A 707 -9.42 -43.37 -4.49
N ASP A 708 -10.61 -43.66 -5.00
CA ASP A 708 -11.86 -43.75 -4.22
C ASP A 708 -11.83 -44.83 -3.11
N THR A 709 -10.94 -45.81 -3.25
CA THR A 709 -10.67 -46.85 -2.24
C THR A 709 -9.80 -46.38 -1.07
N GLU A 710 -9.13 -45.21 -1.19
CA GLU A 710 -8.22 -44.72 -0.16
C GLU A 710 -8.96 -43.96 0.96
N PRO A 711 -8.54 -44.10 2.24
CA PRO A 711 -9.20 -43.42 3.36
C PRO A 711 -9.25 -41.89 3.26
N LYS A 712 -8.32 -41.28 2.53
CA LYS A 712 -8.26 -39.83 2.35
C LYS A 712 -9.15 -39.31 1.22
N TRP A 713 -9.79 -40.19 0.44
CA TRP A 713 -10.72 -39.80 -0.61
C TRP A 713 -11.86 -38.92 -0.08
N GLY A 714 -12.19 -37.85 -0.80
CA GLY A 714 -13.21 -36.89 -0.39
C GLY A 714 -12.83 -35.99 0.79
N THR A 715 -11.62 -36.12 1.34
CA THR A 715 -11.11 -35.25 2.40
C THR A 715 -10.22 -34.13 1.84
N ARG A 716 -9.89 -33.14 2.67
CA ARG A 716 -8.91 -32.08 2.33
C ARG A 716 -7.49 -32.59 2.11
N GLN A 717 -7.20 -33.83 2.49
CA GLN A 717 -5.90 -34.51 2.32
C GLN A 717 -5.83 -35.33 1.02
N ALA A 718 -6.92 -35.44 0.27
CA ALA A 718 -6.87 -36.10 -1.04
C ALA A 718 -5.96 -35.31 -2.00
N GLU A 719 -5.03 -35.99 -2.67
CA GLU A 719 -4.32 -35.41 -3.81
C GLU A 719 -5.32 -35.10 -4.93
N ARG A 720 -5.43 -33.83 -5.25
CA ARG A 720 -6.30 -33.31 -6.31
C ARG A 720 -5.57 -32.25 -7.13
N LYS A 721 -6.06 -32.04 -8.35
CA LYS A 721 -5.73 -30.86 -9.13
C LYS A 721 -6.77 -29.76 -8.90
N GLY A 722 -6.33 -28.52 -9.05
CA GLY A 722 -7.22 -27.36 -9.06
C GLY A 722 -6.74 -26.22 -8.18
N PRO A 723 -7.57 -25.18 -8.03
CA PRO A 723 -7.25 -24.08 -7.15
C PRO A 723 -7.29 -24.53 -5.68
N PHE A 724 -6.30 -24.08 -4.93
CA PHE A 724 -6.22 -24.23 -3.47
C PHE A 724 -6.29 -22.85 -2.83
N PRO A 725 -7.11 -22.65 -1.79
CA PRO A 725 -7.06 -21.43 -1.01
C PRO A 725 -5.70 -21.36 -0.30
N VAL A 726 -5.02 -20.22 -0.39
CA VAL A 726 -3.72 -19.96 0.23
C VAL A 726 -3.69 -18.67 1.03
N GLY A 727 -4.79 -17.90 1.02
CA GLY A 727 -4.98 -16.69 1.80
C GLY A 727 -6.41 -16.61 2.34
N VAL A 728 -6.51 -16.55 3.67
CA VAL A 728 -7.78 -16.49 4.41
C VAL A 728 -7.76 -15.30 5.36
N ALA A 729 -8.84 -14.54 5.40
CA ALA A 729 -9.01 -13.42 6.31
C ALA A 729 -10.36 -13.54 7.03
N VAL A 730 -10.33 -13.52 8.37
CA VAL A 730 -11.53 -13.68 9.21
C VAL A 730 -11.65 -12.55 10.23
N GLU A 731 -12.88 -12.07 10.41
CA GLU A 731 -13.26 -11.16 11.49
C GLU A 731 -14.35 -11.84 12.31
N SER A 732 -14.02 -12.26 13.53
CA SER A 732 -14.95 -12.99 14.39
C SER A 732 -14.66 -12.74 15.87
N ARG A 733 -15.63 -13.01 16.74
CA ARG A 733 -15.41 -12.97 18.20
C ARG A 733 -14.39 -14.02 18.61
N VAL A 734 -13.52 -13.67 19.54
CA VAL A 734 -12.53 -14.61 20.14
C VAL A 734 -13.26 -15.81 20.76
N PRO A 735 -12.75 -17.06 20.67
CA PRO A 735 -13.44 -18.25 21.19
C PRO A 735 -13.79 -18.14 22.68
N ALA A 736 -14.97 -18.65 23.06
CA ALA A 736 -15.47 -18.56 24.45
C ALA A 736 -14.62 -19.38 25.42
N ALA A 737 -14.14 -20.54 24.96
CA ALA A 737 -13.20 -21.43 25.63
C ALA A 737 -11.93 -20.73 26.13
N TRP A 738 -11.55 -19.58 25.55
CA TRP A 738 -10.36 -18.86 25.99
C TRP A 738 -10.60 -18.06 27.28
N PHE A 739 -11.85 -17.82 27.67
CA PHE A 739 -12.23 -17.03 28.84
C PHE A 739 -12.86 -17.87 29.96
N ASP A 740 -13.41 -19.03 29.63
CA ASP A 740 -14.08 -19.92 30.58
C ASP A 740 -13.75 -21.38 30.26
N ASP A 741 -12.92 -22.00 31.11
CA ASP A 741 -12.52 -23.41 31.00
C ASP A 741 -13.73 -24.36 31.19
N GLY A 742 -14.80 -23.90 31.87
CA GLY A 742 -16.08 -24.60 32.00
C GLY A 742 -16.84 -24.72 30.68
N TYR A 743 -16.56 -23.82 29.71
CA TYR A 743 -17.18 -23.86 28.39
C TYR A 743 -16.65 -25.03 27.55
N ASP A 744 -15.36 -25.33 27.62
CA ASP A 744 -14.75 -26.45 26.87
C ASP A 744 -15.24 -27.80 27.40
N THR A 745 -15.35 -27.95 28.71
CA THR A 745 -15.90 -29.17 29.32
C THR A 745 -17.39 -29.34 28.99
N GLY A 746 -18.18 -28.27 28.97
CA GLY A 746 -19.57 -28.28 28.53
C GLY A 746 -19.76 -28.54 27.03
N SER A 747 -18.90 -27.97 26.18
CA SER A 747 -18.90 -28.14 24.73
C SER A 747 -18.44 -29.54 24.31
N ALA A 748 -17.40 -30.07 24.95
CA ALA A 748 -16.93 -31.44 24.75
C ALA A 748 -17.99 -32.47 25.22
N ALA A 749 -18.66 -32.22 26.35
CA ALA A 749 -19.77 -33.05 26.81
C ALA A 749 -20.96 -33.02 25.82
N ALA A 750 -21.29 -31.85 25.27
CA ALA A 750 -22.33 -31.73 24.24
C ALA A 750 -21.94 -32.41 22.90
N GLY A 751 -20.65 -32.39 22.53
CA GLY A 751 -20.12 -33.07 21.35
C GLY A 751 -20.09 -34.60 21.48
N VAL A 752 -19.95 -35.12 22.71
CA VAL A 752 -19.98 -36.57 23.00
C VAL A 752 -21.43 -37.08 23.16
N LEU A 753 -22.39 -36.23 23.56
CA LEU A 753 -23.80 -36.56 23.77
C LEU A 753 -24.70 -36.54 22.50
N LEU A 754 -24.13 -36.87 21.32
CA LEU A 754 -24.81 -37.29 20.06
C LEU A 754 -25.47 -36.18 19.18
N PRO A 755 -25.84 -36.47 17.90
CA PRO A 755 -26.40 -35.48 16.96
C PRO A 755 -27.82 -34.97 17.31
N LEU A 756 -28.28 -35.11 18.57
CA LEU A 756 -29.70 -35.01 18.91
C LEU A 756 -30.13 -33.97 19.95
N ASP A 757 -29.24 -33.20 20.60
CA ASP A 757 -29.69 -32.13 21.50
C ASP A 757 -29.40 -30.72 20.98
N GLY A 758 -30.26 -30.26 20.07
CA GLY A 758 -30.30 -28.87 19.61
C GLY A 758 -30.53 -27.85 20.74
N VAL A 759 -31.05 -28.29 21.90
CA VAL A 759 -31.26 -27.44 23.08
C VAL A 759 -29.95 -27.16 23.83
N LEU A 760 -29.06 -28.16 23.97
CA LEU A 760 -27.74 -27.98 24.59
C LEU A 760 -26.82 -27.16 23.69
N ALA A 761 -26.81 -27.43 22.38
CA ALA A 761 -26.07 -26.63 21.40
C ALA A 761 -26.58 -25.17 21.35
N ALA A 762 -27.90 -24.96 21.39
CA ALA A 762 -28.49 -23.62 21.49
C ALA A 762 -28.17 -22.95 22.83
N GLY A 763 -28.18 -23.70 23.94
CA GLY A 763 -27.81 -23.23 25.27
C GLY A 763 -26.36 -22.78 25.37
N LEU A 764 -25.42 -23.55 24.81
CA LEU A 764 -24.00 -23.20 24.72
C LEU A 764 -23.75 -22.03 23.76
N THR A 765 -24.51 -21.94 22.67
CA THR A 765 -24.45 -20.79 21.75
C THR A 765 -24.98 -19.51 22.42
N ALA A 766 -26.06 -19.62 23.20
CA ALA A 766 -26.65 -18.55 24.00
C ALA A 766 -25.72 -18.12 25.16
N ALA A 767 -25.06 -19.06 25.82
CA ALA A 767 -24.07 -18.77 26.86
C ALA A 767 -22.83 -18.07 26.26
N ALA A 768 -22.33 -18.56 25.13
CA ALA A 768 -21.21 -17.92 24.42
C ALA A 768 -21.54 -16.51 23.91
N THR A 769 -22.79 -16.24 23.52
CA THR A 769 -23.20 -14.89 23.09
C THR A 769 -23.33 -13.91 24.25
N LYS A 770 -23.56 -14.39 25.48
CA LYS A 770 -23.60 -13.58 26.72
C LYS A 770 -22.22 -13.19 27.25
N LEU A 771 -21.17 -13.96 26.94
CA LEU A 771 -19.80 -13.60 27.29
C LEU A 771 -19.36 -12.39 26.46
N GLU A 772 -18.99 -11.31 27.14
CA GLU A 772 -18.33 -10.15 26.53
C GLU A 772 -16.95 -10.58 26.03
N ARG A 773 -16.82 -10.67 24.71
CA ARG A 773 -15.58 -11.10 24.04
C ARG A 773 -15.27 -10.14 22.92
N PRO A 774 -14.02 -9.68 22.79
CA PRO A 774 -13.66 -8.78 21.70
C PRO A 774 -13.78 -9.50 20.35
N THR A 775 -14.07 -8.71 19.32
CA THR A 775 -13.90 -9.12 17.92
C THR A 775 -12.43 -8.99 17.57
N GLN A 776 -11.89 -9.98 16.88
CA GLN A 776 -10.49 -10.02 16.47
C GLN A 776 -10.41 -10.34 14.98
N ARG A 777 -9.49 -9.65 14.28
CA ARG A 777 -9.15 -9.91 12.88
C ARG A 777 -7.91 -10.79 12.78
N LEU A 778 -7.93 -11.77 11.89
CA LEU A 778 -6.82 -12.69 11.62
C LEU A 778 -6.70 -12.88 10.11
N VAL A 779 -5.48 -12.70 9.58
CA VAL A 779 -5.15 -13.06 8.18
C VAL A 779 -4.09 -14.16 8.22
N VAL A 780 -4.31 -15.21 7.44
CA VAL A 780 -3.40 -16.34 7.31
C VAL A 780 -3.04 -16.56 5.85
N PHE A 781 -1.75 -16.54 5.55
CA PHE A 781 -1.20 -16.94 4.26
C PHE A 781 -0.43 -18.25 4.39
N GLY A 782 -0.57 -19.14 3.40
CA GLY A 782 0.09 -20.45 3.34
C GLY A 782 1.58 -20.41 2.97
N SER A 783 2.26 -19.27 3.15
CA SER A 783 3.69 -19.13 2.90
C SER A 783 4.29 -18.07 3.80
N GLY A 784 5.40 -18.39 4.46
CA GLY A 784 6.18 -17.42 5.23
C GLY A 784 7.13 -16.55 4.41
N HIS A 785 7.28 -16.82 3.11
CA HIS A 785 8.20 -16.07 2.24
C HIS A 785 7.49 -15.08 1.29
N LEU A 786 6.15 -14.97 1.39
CA LEU A 786 5.33 -14.09 0.55
C LEU A 786 5.76 -12.61 0.63
N PHE A 787 6.30 -12.16 1.76
CA PHE A 787 6.74 -10.78 2.00
C PHE A 787 8.24 -10.69 2.33
N THR A 788 9.04 -11.61 1.79
CA THR A 788 10.51 -11.62 1.97
C THR A 788 11.23 -10.93 0.81
N GLY A 789 12.40 -10.38 1.09
CA GLY A 789 13.24 -9.64 0.17
C GLY A 789 13.56 -8.22 0.66
N ALA A 790 14.66 -7.67 0.13
CA ALA A 790 15.05 -6.27 0.37
C ALA A 790 14.01 -5.26 -0.13
N LYS A 791 13.24 -5.63 -1.15
CA LYS A 791 12.12 -4.85 -1.70
C LYS A 791 10.99 -5.83 -2.04
N LEU A 792 9.75 -5.39 -1.84
CA LEU A 792 8.57 -6.14 -2.26
C LEU A 792 8.19 -5.74 -3.68
N GLU A 793 7.71 -6.71 -4.45
CA GLU A 793 7.05 -6.42 -5.71
C GLU A 793 5.75 -5.64 -5.45
N PRO A 794 5.29 -4.78 -6.37
CA PRO A 794 4.14 -3.92 -6.11
C PRO A 794 2.87 -4.69 -5.72
N ALA A 795 2.65 -5.87 -6.30
CA ALA A 795 1.52 -6.74 -5.96
C ALA A 795 1.61 -7.29 -4.52
N GLN A 796 2.82 -7.60 -4.05
CA GLN A 796 3.08 -8.10 -2.69
C GLN A 796 2.96 -6.96 -1.68
N GLU A 797 3.52 -5.79 -2.01
CA GLU A 797 3.42 -4.57 -1.21
C GLU A 797 1.95 -4.19 -0.98
N LYS A 798 1.13 -4.14 -2.03
CA LYS A 798 -0.30 -3.80 -1.88
C LYS A 798 -1.07 -4.86 -1.12
N LEU A 799 -0.80 -6.15 -1.35
CA LEU A 799 -1.42 -7.23 -0.56
C LEU A 799 -1.08 -7.12 0.93
N LEU A 800 0.18 -6.84 1.27
CA LEU A 800 0.63 -6.63 2.65
C LEU A 800 -0.06 -5.42 3.28
N VAL A 801 0.03 -4.25 2.63
CA VAL A 801 -0.50 -2.99 3.17
C VAL A 801 -2.01 -3.06 3.35
N HIS A 802 -2.75 -3.63 2.39
CA HIS A 802 -4.20 -3.81 2.51
C HIS A 802 -4.55 -4.79 3.62
N SER A 803 -3.81 -5.89 3.75
CA SER A 803 -4.00 -6.85 4.84
C SER A 803 -3.76 -6.20 6.21
N VAL A 804 -2.70 -5.41 6.36
CA VAL A 804 -2.34 -4.73 7.62
C VAL A 804 -3.29 -3.58 7.96
N ASN A 805 -3.71 -2.77 6.98
CA ASN A 805 -4.73 -1.73 7.18
C ASN A 805 -6.06 -2.37 7.62
N TRP A 806 -6.47 -3.46 6.97
CA TRP A 806 -7.67 -4.18 7.39
C TRP A 806 -7.52 -4.76 8.80
N LEU A 807 -6.42 -5.44 9.10
CA LEU A 807 -6.17 -6.03 10.43
C LEU A 807 -6.20 -4.97 11.55
N THR A 808 -5.64 -3.79 11.30
CA THR A 808 -5.53 -2.70 12.30
C THR A 808 -6.77 -1.83 12.42
N GLY A 809 -7.88 -2.17 11.76
CA GLY A 809 -9.11 -1.37 11.83
C GLY A 809 -9.13 -0.17 10.89
N ARG A 810 -8.06 0.05 10.11
CA ARG A 810 -7.90 1.16 9.15
C ARG A 810 -8.57 0.85 7.82
N THR A 811 -9.83 0.43 7.86
CA THR A 811 -10.61 0.08 6.66
C THR A 811 -10.89 1.28 5.78
N ASP A 812 -10.84 2.48 6.34
CA ASP A 812 -10.87 3.75 5.61
C ASP A 812 -9.72 3.89 4.60
N ARG A 813 -8.60 3.20 4.80
CA ARG A 813 -7.47 3.20 3.86
C ARG A 813 -7.56 2.13 2.79
N LEU A 814 -8.56 1.27 2.87
CA LEU A 814 -8.82 0.27 1.85
C LEU A 814 -9.63 0.94 0.74
N PRO A 815 -9.18 0.83 -0.51
CA PRO A 815 -9.99 1.30 -1.62
C PRO A 815 -11.32 0.55 -1.66
N HIS A 816 -12.41 1.30 -1.74
CA HIS A 816 -13.77 0.78 -1.78
C HIS A 816 -14.60 1.46 -2.87
N ALA A 817 -15.62 0.74 -3.36
CA ALA A 817 -16.54 1.18 -4.42
C ALA A 817 -17.99 1.32 -3.90
N ASP A 818 -18.16 1.53 -2.59
CA ASP A 818 -19.48 1.60 -1.94
C ASP A 818 -20.23 2.92 -2.25
N LEU A 819 -19.49 3.97 -2.62
CA LEU A 819 -20.05 5.25 -3.03
C LEU A 819 -20.24 5.29 -4.55
N PRO A 820 -21.29 5.98 -5.05
CA PRO A 820 -21.51 6.09 -6.48
C PRO A 820 -20.27 6.70 -7.15
N PRO A 821 -19.79 6.12 -8.26
CA PRO A 821 -18.63 6.63 -8.96
C PRO A 821 -18.89 8.08 -9.40
N TRP A 822 -17.87 8.92 -9.27
CA TRP A 822 -17.86 10.22 -9.92
C TRP A 822 -17.43 10.02 -11.36
N GLU A 823 -18.27 10.45 -12.29
CA GLU A 823 -17.96 10.47 -13.70
C GLU A 823 -17.89 11.90 -14.19
N PHE A 824 -17.03 12.18 -15.18
CA PHE A 824 -17.06 13.49 -15.82
C PHE A 824 -18.46 13.71 -16.41
N PRO A 825 -19.17 14.79 -16.00
CA PRO A 825 -20.56 14.99 -16.40
C PRO A 825 -20.61 15.23 -17.90
N ARG A 826 -21.06 14.20 -18.62
CA ARG A 826 -21.38 14.29 -20.05
C ARG A 826 -22.89 14.33 -20.17
N VAL A 827 -23.41 15.41 -20.75
CA VAL A 827 -24.81 15.39 -21.15
C VAL A 827 -24.87 14.51 -22.40
N ALA A 828 -25.53 13.35 -22.28
CA ALA A 828 -25.83 12.50 -23.41
C ALA A 828 -26.86 13.22 -24.29
N MET A 829 -26.37 14.11 -25.14
CA MET A 829 -27.15 14.80 -26.14
C MET A 829 -26.88 14.14 -27.49
N THR A 830 -27.92 13.90 -28.25
CA THR A 830 -27.77 13.70 -29.70
C THR A 830 -27.12 14.94 -30.32
N ASP A 831 -26.42 14.80 -31.44
CA ASP A 831 -25.79 15.94 -32.13
C ASP A 831 -26.77 17.10 -32.36
N ARG A 832 -28.03 16.74 -32.64
CA ARG A 832 -29.12 17.68 -32.83
C ARG A 832 -29.47 18.46 -31.55
N GLU A 833 -29.58 17.78 -30.41
CA GLU A 833 -29.84 18.43 -29.11
C GLU A 833 -28.69 19.34 -28.70
N PHE A 834 -27.45 18.92 -28.95
CA PHE A 834 -26.27 19.74 -28.71
C PHE A 834 -26.29 21.03 -29.53
N HIS A 835 -26.59 20.94 -30.84
CA HIS A 835 -26.74 22.12 -31.69
C HIS A 835 -27.87 23.04 -31.23
N LEU A 836 -29.03 22.47 -30.85
CA LEU A 836 -30.14 23.25 -30.33
C LEU A 836 -29.79 23.99 -29.03
N TRP A 837 -29.10 23.33 -28.12
CA TRP A 837 -28.66 23.93 -26.87
C TRP A 837 -27.64 25.06 -27.13
N ARG A 838 -26.66 24.81 -28.01
CA ARG A 838 -25.65 25.80 -28.40
C ARG A 838 -26.27 27.04 -29.06
N TYR A 839 -27.16 26.87 -30.04
CA TYR A 839 -27.80 28.01 -30.70
C TYR A 839 -28.84 28.69 -29.81
N GLY A 840 -29.57 27.92 -29.01
CA GLY A 840 -30.53 28.45 -28.04
C GLY A 840 -29.87 29.36 -27.00
N THR A 841 -28.70 28.97 -26.48
CA THR A 841 -27.96 29.77 -25.49
C THR A 841 -27.19 30.92 -26.13
N ALA A 842 -26.49 30.70 -27.24
CA ALA A 842 -25.67 31.73 -27.89
C ALA A 842 -26.48 32.81 -28.60
N ILE A 843 -27.65 32.45 -29.16
CA ILE A 843 -28.45 33.35 -30.00
C ILE A 843 -29.84 33.56 -29.40
N GLY A 844 -30.53 32.49 -29.00
CA GLY A 844 -31.90 32.56 -28.50
C GLY A 844 -32.05 33.43 -27.24
N LEU A 845 -31.25 33.16 -26.21
CA LEU A 845 -31.35 33.84 -24.91
C LEU A 845 -31.03 35.36 -25.01
N PRO A 846 -29.95 35.78 -25.70
CA PRO A 846 -29.70 37.21 -25.96
C PRO A 846 -30.84 37.88 -26.74
N LEU A 847 -31.43 37.19 -27.71
CA LEU A 847 -32.55 37.75 -28.49
C LEU A 847 -33.82 37.91 -27.68
N VAL A 848 -34.16 36.93 -26.82
CA VAL A 848 -35.30 37.05 -25.91
C VAL A 848 -35.09 38.22 -24.94
N ALA A 849 -33.88 38.37 -24.38
CA ALA A 849 -33.55 39.49 -23.51
C ALA A 849 -33.64 40.84 -24.26
N ALA A 850 -33.12 40.92 -25.48
CA ALA A 850 -33.21 42.11 -26.32
C ALA A 850 -34.66 42.45 -26.68
N TYR A 851 -35.47 41.44 -27.03
CA TYR A 851 -36.89 41.60 -27.32
C TYR A 851 -37.67 42.10 -26.10
N LEU A 852 -37.47 41.50 -24.92
CA LEU A 852 -38.12 41.95 -23.69
C LEU A 852 -37.68 43.38 -23.30
N GLY A 853 -36.40 43.71 -23.48
CA GLY A 853 -35.88 45.07 -23.28
C GLY A 853 -36.48 46.08 -24.25
N LEU A 854 -36.64 45.71 -25.53
CA LEU A 854 -37.32 46.52 -26.54
C LEU A 854 -38.81 46.71 -26.17
N MET A 855 -39.50 45.64 -25.76
CA MET A 855 -40.89 45.71 -25.34
C MET A 855 -41.06 46.59 -24.11
N ALA A 856 -40.20 46.47 -23.11
CA ALA A 856 -40.22 47.31 -21.91
C ALA A 856 -39.96 48.79 -22.24
N THR A 857 -39.00 49.09 -23.11
CA THR A 857 -38.73 50.47 -23.55
C THR A 857 -39.87 51.05 -24.38
N MET A 858 -40.49 50.25 -25.25
CA MET A 858 -41.66 50.64 -26.02
C MET A 858 -42.88 50.90 -25.13
N LEU A 859 -43.18 50.01 -24.16
CA LEU A 859 -44.26 50.19 -23.18
C LEU A 859 -44.02 51.42 -22.29
N ARG A 860 -42.77 51.67 -21.89
CA ARG A 860 -42.40 52.85 -21.09
C ARG A 860 -42.57 54.17 -21.85
N ARG A 861 -42.39 54.17 -23.18
CA ARG A 861 -42.64 55.35 -24.02
C ARG A 861 -44.13 55.61 -24.30
N MET A 862 -45.00 54.62 -24.05
CA MET A 862 -46.45 54.78 -24.16
C MET A 862 -47.13 55.29 -22.90
N ARG A 863 -46.52 55.07 -21.73
CA ARG A 863 -46.90 55.74 -20.48
C ARG A 863 -46.32 57.15 -20.48
#